data_AF-A0A3E4W7H3-F1
#
_entry.id   AF-A0A3E4W7H3-F1
#
_cell.length_a   1.000
_cell.length_b   1.000
_cell.length_c   1.000
_cell.angle_alpha   90.00
_cell.angle_beta   90.00
_cell.angle_gamma   90.00
#
_symmetry.space_group_name_H-M   'P 1'
#
loop_
_entity.id
_entity.type
_entity.pdbx_description
1 polymer ?
#
loop_
_entity_poly.entity_id
_entity_poly.type
_entity_poly.pdbx_seq_one_letter_code
_entity_poly.pdbx_strand_id
1 'polypeptide(L)'
;VLNERAVGVGNFSKYILPLTEGVTTSSGTSYYNYLYALQGSRYAHRTYTIQNRFALLDSQYVAGTYRRDSFAAYFGYKFGSDNRKIRITASERYYYGYGYTSGTPHQSAVLAEMAGSVVELTMDTDLIVNDPQYFYGASRIRGLDLTDVSHAIVGTLNLNNCTALRDLNVSCEAGQTTFNALLVGNCRNLRKLDISGLKSSSFTGMDLSSNTKLETFLAGGTSLTGVTFAGGAPLTVCVLPGTLQTLELRYLNKLTNAGLQLEGTANITRLVIDNCSLIDWNTLLQQCSATSYLRITGIDMDGNGNLLRRLMTMGGVDEDGGNVQTCRLVGTYRLTQSMSDEEYAATCAHFPELNIIQPQFVGIKIDQTVGDGEKITNLDNSTGYDYNTEFTPSSHILEVLSKRRCILAKKTAEGEMTCYPLHDENRNKYADSDSVENATDAVLTGSEGEVYVYEPHYWYKGVTDVLNQCLYGFISSNEDAPAAAGYTSVRFTREELNVTEGIGIRKNTDYTTLEEAKNKYESGSFALVDVRDYKQVRFPGFASTLYGAVFVDDAGKILSRISVSNANGFINGMYLFCAVPVGATKLAFTFLNSAAFDFVLLTTSESVEAIEPDWVEHTECLGGVYEAYLVDDVLRSVSGVSSVGTISQSQAVKYAQNRGKGFQLFDWEMHKDVGNLHFFKYGNTDSQGVCGYGTNNYQKVTGLTNALGMRDTVSYYKEKGGSNPQAEGAYRDGVNYQSVNVLGYENFQGNKAEWLQYVTVNKTAADGRWFITMPDGTERIVQGITVYNADIYPTHMVWGRYMDLIAAKEGGSTSSHWFDRFYVGTGLSRVVYRSYYSAYALGGVSCAAASYDSSSTSANIGVRLAFRGIIRWAGSVAAFKAINQAD
;
A
#
# COMPACT_ATOMS: atom_id res chain seq x y z
N VAL A 1 -55.54 -37.57 -39.14
CA VAL A 1 -56.76 -38.39 -39.05
C VAL A 1 -56.39 -39.81 -39.41
N LEU A 2 -56.27 -40.72 -38.45
CA LEU A 2 -56.41 -42.18 -38.62
C LEU A 2 -56.32 -42.89 -37.25
N ASN A 3 -57.48 -43.43 -36.84
CA ASN A 3 -57.77 -44.57 -35.98
C ASN A 3 -57.21 -44.67 -34.55
N GLU A 4 -57.96 -44.09 -33.61
CA GLU A 4 -58.14 -44.61 -32.26
C GLU A 4 -58.89 -45.95 -32.30
N ARG A 5 -58.19 -47.06 -32.12
CA ARG A 5 -58.78 -48.31 -31.61
C ARG A 5 -57.68 -49.21 -31.08
N ALA A 6 -57.45 -49.14 -29.76
CA ALA A 6 -56.95 -50.21 -28.87
C ALA A 6 -56.32 -49.64 -27.58
N VAL A 7 -56.84 -48.56 -26.99
CA VAL A 7 -56.44 -48.15 -25.64
C VAL A 7 -57.63 -48.43 -24.73
N GLY A 8 -57.54 -49.54 -24.00
CA GLY A 8 -58.52 -49.85 -22.95
C GLY A 8 -58.65 -48.66 -22.00
N VAL A 9 -59.87 -48.36 -21.59
CA VAL A 9 -60.26 -47.15 -20.83
C VAL A 9 -59.35 -46.90 -19.61
N GLY A 10 -58.81 -47.96 -18.99
CA GLY A 10 -57.82 -47.85 -17.90
C GLY A 10 -56.46 -47.23 -18.28
N ASN A 11 -55.99 -47.40 -19.52
CA ASN A 11 -54.74 -46.78 -19.98
C ASN A 11 -54.93 -45.31 -20.37
N PHE A 12 -56.11 -44.93 -20.85
CA PHE A 12 -56.43 -43.53 -21.17
C PHE A 12 -56.44 -42.68 -19.89
N SER A 13 -57.09 -43.15 -18.83
CA SER A 13 -57.14 -42.45 -17.54
C SER A 13 -55.83 -42.53 -16.72
N LYS A 14 -54.98 -43.53 -16.98
CA LYS A 14 -53.67 -43.68 -16.29
C LYS A 14 -52.57 -42.82 -16.89
N TYR A 15 -52.66 -42.50 -18.18
CA TYR A 15 -51.59 -41.81 -18.90
C TYR A 15 -52.01 -40.50 -19.58
N ILE A 16 -53.28 -40.23 -19.87
CA ILE A 16 -53.70 -39.11 -20.74
C ILE A 16 -54.40 -37.98 -20.00
N LEU A 17 -55.37 -38.28 -19.11
CA LEU A 17 -56.09 -37.30 -18.30
C LEU A 17 -56.09 -37.73 -16.83
N PRO A 18 -55.54 -36.94 -15.89
CA PRO A 18 -55.59 -37.28 -14.47
C PRO A 18 -57.04 -37.23 -13.97
N LEU A 19 -57.47 -38.25 -13.22
CA LEU A 19 -58.80 -38.35 -12.61
C LEU A 19 -58.92 -37.44 -11.37
N THR A 20 -58.83 -36.13 -11.55
CA THR A 20 -58.97 -35.14 -10.45
C THR A 20 -60.42 -34.92 -10.03
N GLU A 21 -61.40 -35.29 -10.86
CA GLU A 21 -62.83 -35.02 -10.64
C GLU A 21 -63.60 -36.20 -9.99
N GLY A 22 -62.92 -37.31 -9.70
CA GLY A 22 -63.54 -38.53 -9.15
C GLY A 22 -64.25 -39.37 -10.22
N VAL A 23 -64.50 -40.66 -9.92
CA VAL A 23 -65.24 -41.56 -10.82
C VAL A 23 -66.63 -41.78 -10.23
N THR A 24 -67.67 -41.34 -10.95
CA THR A 24 -69.06 -41.53 -10.53
C THR A 24 -69.54 -42.92 -10.91
N THR A 25 -69.96 -43.69 -9.90
CA THR A 25 -70.60 -45.00 -10.06
C THR A 25 -72.03 -44.95 -9.54
N SER A 26 -72.81 -46.01 -9.77
CA SER A 26 -74.16 -46.18 -9.20
C SER A 26 -74.20 -46.18 -7.66
N SER A 27 -73.05 -46.26 -7.00
CA SER A 27 -72.87 -46.22 -5.54
C SER A 27 -72.31 -44.89 -5.01
N GLY A 28 -72.15 -43.88 -5.87
CA GLY A 28 -71.59 -42.56 -5.54
C GLY A 28 -70.26 -42.26 -6.24
N THR A 29 -69.77 -41.02 -6.11
CA THR A 29 -68.48 -40.58 -6.67
C THR A 29 -67.34 -40.98 -5.73
N SER A 30 -66.47 -41.87 -6.21
CA SER A 30 -65.28 -42.31 -5.47
C SER A 30 -64.05 -41.54 -5.93
N TYR A 31 -63.36 -40.89 -4.98
CA TYR A 31 -62.07 -40.24 -5.18
C TYR A 31 -60.96 -41.21 -4.81
N TYR A 32 -60.22 -41.71 -5.81
CA TYR A 32 -59.12 -42.64 -5.59
C TYR A 32 -57.81 -41.87 -5.35
N ASN A 33 -57.13 -42.17 -4.23
CA ASN A 33 -55.79 -41.65 -3.90
C ASN A 33 -54.69 -42.31 -4.76
N TYR A 34 -54.79 -42.21 -6.08
CA TYR A 34 -53.65 -42.61 -6.92
C TYR A 34 -52.59 -41.52 -6.81
N LEU A 35 -51.43 -41.84 -6.22
CA LEU A 35 -50.23 -40.99 -6.22
C LEU A 35 -49.88 -40.48 -7.65
N TYR A 36 -50.31 -41.20 -8.68
CA TYR A 36 -50.17 -40.86 -10.11
C TYR A 36 -51.10 -39.72 -10.59
N ALA A 37 -52.27 -39.50 -9.98
CA ALA A 37 -53.20 -38.42 -10.35
C ALA A 37 -52.69 -37.03 -9.88
N LEU A 38 -51.84 -37.00 -8.86
CA LEU A 38 -51.17 -35.79 -8.33
C LEU A 38 -49.97 -35.33 -9.18
N GLN A 39 -49.51 -36.11 -10.17
CA GLN A 39 -48.31 -35.80 -10.96
C GLN A 39 -48.58 -35.06 -12.30
N GLY A 40 -49.79 -34.55 -12.49
CA GLY A 40 -50.18 -33.82 -13.70
C GLY A 40 -50.17 -34.70 -14.98
N SER A 41 -50.23 -34.06 -16.15
CA SER A 41 -50.36 -34.76 -17.45
C SER A 41 -49.14 -35.61 -17.84
N ARG A 42 -48.01 -35.54 -17.12
CA ARG A 42 -46.73 -36.19 -17.50
C ARG A 42 -46.36 -35.97 -18.99
N TYR A 43 -46.81 -34.87 -19.59
CA TYR A 43 -46.68 -34.62 -21.02
C TYR A 43 -45.21 -34.67 -21.45
N ALA A 44 -44.31 -33.98 -20.73
CA ALA A 44 -42.88 -34.00 -21.00
C ALA A 44 -42.28 -35.42 -20.96
N HIS A 45 -42.62 -36.22 -19.95
CA HIS A 45 -42.14 -37.60 -19.81
C HIS A 45 -42.68 -38.51 -20.92
N ARG A 46 -43.97 -38.39 -21.28
CA ARG A 46 -44.57 -39.16 -22.39
C ARG A 46 -43.96 -38.79 -23.73
N THR A 47 -43.85 -37.50 -24.02
CA THR A 47 -43.22 -36.98 -25.24
C THR A 47 -41.78 -37.48 -25.36
N TYR A 48 -40.99 -37.38 -24.29
CA TYR A 48 -39.63 -37.93 -24.24
C TYR A 48 -39.59 -39.44 -24.51
N THR A 49 -40.44 -40.22 -23.83
CA THR A 49 -40.48 -41.68 -23.99
C THR A 49 -40.85 -42.10 -25.41
N ILE A 50 -41.86 -41.44 -26.00
CA ILE A 50 -42.34 -41.71 -27.36
C ILE A 50 -41.26 -41.33 -28.37
N GLN A 51 -40.72 -40.11 -28.30
CA GLN A 51 -39.72 -39.63 -29.24
C GLN A 51 -38.46 -40.50 -29.24
N ASN A 52 -37.91 -40.86 -28.08
CA ASN A 52 -36.71 -41.69 -28.02
C ASN A 52 -36.96 -43.13 -28.50
N ARG A 53 -38.14 -43.71 -28.22
CA ARG A 53 -38.48 -45.04 -28.75
C ARG A 53 -38.61 -45.04 -30.27
N PHE A 54 -39.26 -44.04 -30.85
CA PHE A 54 -39.35 -43.92 -32.31
C PHE A 54 -37.99 -43.61 -32.93
N ALA A 55 -37.14 -42.78 -32.30
CA ALA A 55 -35.77 -42.56 -32.77
C ALA A 55 -34.93 -43.86 -32.76
N LEU A 56 -35.09 -44.71 -31.74
CA LEU A 56 -34.42 -46.01 -31.68
C LEU A 56 -34.90 -46.97 -32.80
N LEU A 57 -36.22 -46.99 -33.09
CA LEU A 57 -36.76 -47.78 -34.20
C LEU A 57 -36.33 -47.24 -35.56
N ASP A 58 -36.40 -45.92 -35.75
CA ASP A 58 -35.92 -45.22 -36.96
C ASP A 58 -34.45 -45.57 -37.22
N SER A 59 -33.61 -45.57 -36.19
CA SER A 59 -32.18 -45.90 -36.32
C SER A 59 -31.91 -47.38 -36.59
N GLN A 60 -32.67 -48.30 -35.98
CA GLN A 60 -32.56 -49.74 -36.24
C GLN A 60 -32.89 -50.10 -37.69
N TYR A 61 -33.94 -49.48 -38.25
CA TYR A 61 -34.46 -49.79 -39.59
C TYR A 61 -34.04 -48.77 -40.66
N VAL A 62 -33.12 -47.85 -40.32
CA VAL A 62 -32.58 -46.84 -41.24
C VAL A 62 -33.70 -46.03 -41.92
N ALA A 63 -34.70 -45.61 -41.13
CA ALA A 63 -35.92 -44.95 -41.60
C ALA A 63 -36.14 -43.59 -40.93
N GLY A 64 -37.19 -42.89 -41.36
CA GLY A 64 -37.69 -41.68 -40.71
C GLY A 64 -36.63 -40.57 -40.61
N THR A 65 -36.36 -40.14 -39.37
CA THR A 65 -35.46 -39.00 -39.10
C THR A 65 -33.99 -39.38 -38.90
N TYR A 66 -33.66 -40.67 -38.96
CA TYR A 66 -32.32 -41.20 -38.69
C TYR A 66 -31.21 -40.52 -39.51
N ARG A 67 -31.40 -40.37 -40.83
CA ARG A 67 -30.40 -39.73 -41.70
C ARG A 67 -30.23 -38.23 -41.45
N ARG A 68 -31.28 -37.57 -40.97
CA ARG A 68 -31.25 -36.14 -40.63
C ARG A 68 -30.45 -35.88 -39.36
N ASP A 69 -30.44 -36.85 -38.43
CA ASP A 69 -29.58 -36.80 -37.25
C ASP A 69 -28.15 -37.24 -37.60
N SER A 70 -27.42 -36.37 -38.30
CA SER A 70 -26.08 -36.69 -38.80
C SER A 70 -25.14 -35.49 -38.78
N PHE A 71 -23.84 -35.76 -38.87
CA PHE A 71 -22.85 -34.75 -39.26
C PHE A 71 -22.13 -35.20 -40.53
N ALA A 72 -21.72 -34.23 -41.35
CA ALA A 72 -20.98 -34.48 -42.58
C ALA A 72 -19.47 -34.34 -42.36
N ALA A 73 -18.68 -35.22 -42.95
CA ALA A 73 -17.24 -35.09 -43.06
C ALA A 73 -16.78 -35.40 -44.49
N TYR A 74 -15.79 -34.63 -44.96
CA TYR A 74 -15.15 -34.84 -46.25
C TYR A 74 -13.77 -35.44 -46.02
N PHE A 75 -13.37 -36.38 -46.88
CA PHE A 75 -12.08 -37.03 -46.77
C PHE A 75 -11.34 -37.02 -48.11
N GLY A 76 -10.03 -36.83 -48.05
CA GLY A 76 -9.10 -36.93 -49.17
C GLY A 76 -8.13 -38.10 -48.96
N TYR A 77 -8.61 -39.34 -49.00
CA TYR A 77 -7.81 -40.52 -48.70
C TYR A 77 -8.35 -41.80 -49.35
N LYS A 78 -7.47 -42.80 -49.55
CA LYS A 78 -7.82 -44.09 -50.13
C LYS A 78 -8.01 -45.17 -49.05
N PHE A 79 -9.21 -45.21 -48.48
CA PHE A 79 -9.56 -46.14 -47.40
C PHE A 79 -9.65 -47.61 -47.86
N GLY A 80 -9.85 -47.89 -49.16
CA GLY A 80 -9.99 -49.25 -49.68
C GLY A 80 -8.72 -50.10 -49.58
N SER A 81 -7.56 -49.46 -49.47
CA SER A 81 -6.25 -50.12 -49.30
C SER A 81 -5.66 -49.98 -47.89
N ASP A 82 -6.21 -49.08 -47.08
CA ASP A 82 -5.76 -48.82 -45.71
C ASP A 82 -6.98 -48.45 -44.87
N ASN A 83 -7.64 -49.48 -44.32
CA ASN A 83 -8.89 -49.34 -43.60
C ASN A 83 -8.67 -48.54 -42.31
N ARG A 84 -9.48 -47.52 -42.09
CA ARG A 84 -9.44 -46.66 -40.89
C ARG A 84 -10.72 -46.75 -40.11
N LYS A 85 -10.71 -46.33 -38.85
CA LYS A 85 -11.86 -46.41 -37.96
C LYS A 85 -12.24 -45.08 -37.36
N ILE A 86 -13.54 -44.87 -37.19
CA ILE A 86 -14.11 -43.82 -36.37
C ILE A 86 -14.72 -44.46 -35.14
N ARG A 87 -14.36 -43.97 -33.96
CA ARG A 87 -14.88 -44.51 -32.69
C ARG A 87 -15.88 -43.54 -32.09
N ILE A 88 -17.07 -44.06 -31.78
CA ILE A 88 -18.17 -43.33 -31.19
C ILE A 88 -18.45 -43.91 -29.82
N THR A 89 -18.45 -43.07 -28.79
CA THR A 89 -19.01 -43.41 -27.47
C THR A 89 -20.44 -42.92 -27.41
N ALA A 90 -21.38 -43.84 -27.17
CA ALA A 90 -22.80 -43.52 -27.18
C ALA A 90 -23.26 -42.80 -25.90
N SER A 91 -24.20 -41.86 -26.03
CA SER A 91 -24.85 -41.19 -24.90
C SER A 91 -25.97 -42.02 -24.26
N GLU A 92 -26.55 -42.93 -25.04
CA GLU A 92 -27.62 -43.85 -24.66
C GLU A 92 -27.64 -45.04 -25.63
N ARG A 93 -28.57 -45.98 -25.43
CA ARG A 93 -28.78 -47.07 -26.39
C ARG A 93 -29.24 -46.49 -27.73
N TYR A 94 -28.48 -46.72 -28.81
CA TYR A 94 -28.80 -46.20 -30.14
C TYR A 94 -28.05 -46.96 -31.25
N TYR A 95 -28.50 -46.84 -32.49
CA TYR A 95 -27.81 -47.40 -33.66
C TYR A 95 -27.05 -46.32 -34.43
N TYR A 96 -25.83 -46.61 -34.85
CA TYR A 96 -24.95 -45.70 -35.60
C TYR A 96 -24.59 -46.27 -36.97
N GLY A 97 -24.08 -45.42 -37.85
CA GLY A 97 -23.65 -45.79 -39.20
C GLY A 97 -23.13 -44.60 -39.98
N TYR A 98 -22.74 -44.84 -41.24
CA TYR A 98 -22.36 -43.79 -42.16
C TYR A 98 -22.66 -44.12 -43.63
N GLY A 99 -22.70 -43.09 -44.47
CA GLY A 99 -22.74 -43.22 -45.93
C GLY A 99 -23.01 -41.90 -46.66
N TYR A 100 -23.18 -41.98 -47.98
CA TYR A 100 -23.49 -40.83 -48.83
C TYR A 100 -24.91 -40.28 -48.64
N THR A 101 -25.15 -39.06 -49.15
CA THR A 101 -26.46 -38.38 -49.13
C THR A 101 -27.59 -39.26 -49.66
N SER A 102 -27.33 -39.98 -50.76
CA SER A 102 -28.29 -40.82 -51.46
C SER A 102 -27.76 -42.25 -51.61
N GLY A 103 -28.64 -43.25 -51.50
CA GLY A 103 -28.28 -44.67 -51.59
C GLY A 103 -28.35 -45.41 -50.25
N THR A 104 -28.00 -46.70 -50.27
CA THR A 104 -27.89 -47.53 -49.06
C THR A 104 -26.67 -47.07 -48.26
N PRO A 105 -26.77 -46.86 -46.93
CA PRO A 105 -25.60 -46.57 -46.10
C PRO A 105 -24.53 -47.64 -46.28
N HIS A 106 -23.26 -47.22 -46.27
CA HIS A 106 -22.14 -48.14 -46.40
C HIS A 106 -22.06 -49.08 -45.20
N GLN A 107 -22.19 -48.50 -44.01
CA GLN A 107 -22.34 -49.23 -42.76
C GLN A 107 -23.52 -48.62 -42.00
N SER A 108 -24.45 -49.44 -41.48
CA SER A 108 -25.57 -48.93 -40.68
C SER A 108 -26.08 -49.97 -39.69
N ALA A 109 -26.98 -49.55 -38.80
CA ALA A 109 -27.57 -50.38 -37.76
C ALA A 109 -26.51 -51.02 -36.82
N VAL A 110 -25.42 -50.31 -36.54
CA VAL A 110 -24.44 -50.75 -35.54
C VAL A 110 -24.89 -50.32 -34.15
N LEU A 111 -25.28 -51.28 -33.31
CA LEU A 111 -25.91 -51.03 -32.02
C LEU A 111 -24.88 -50.67 -30.93
N ALA A 112 -25.13 -49.56 -30.24
CA ALA A 112 -24.62 -49.32 -28.90
C ALA A 112 -25.67 -49.79 -27.87
N GLU A 113 -25.33 -50.79 -27.07
CA GLU A 113 -26.28 -51.43 -26.14
C GLU A 113 -26.74 -50.49 -25.01
N MET A 114 -25.87 -49.57 -24.57
CA MET A 114 -26.13 -48.64 -23.48
C MET A 114 -25.28 -47.38 -23.57
N ALA A 115 -25.54 -46.40 -22.70
CA ALA A 115 -24.68 -45.23 -22.54
C ALA A 115 -23.24 -45.66 -22.19
N GLY A 116 -22.25 -45.07 -22.87
CA GLY A 116 -20.84 -45.42 -22.70
C GLY A 116 -20.36 -46.59 -23.57
N SER A 117 -21.25 -47.31 -24.26
CA SER A 117 -20.83 -48.30 -25.27
C SER A 117 -20.03 -47.63 -26.38
N VAL A 118 -18.95 -48.28 -26.82
CA VAL A 118 -18.12 -47.84 -27.94
C VAL A 118 -18.54 -48.58 -29.21
N VAL A 119 -18.76 -47.82 -30.27
CA VAL A 119 -19.05 -48.31 -31.62
C VAL A 119 -17.91 -47.92 -32.53
N GLU A 120 -17.39 -48.87 -33.31
CA GLU A 120 -16.40 -48.61 -34.36
C GLU A 120 -17.07 -48.66 -35.74
N LEU A 121 -16.94 -47.57 -36.48
CA LEU A 121 -17.32 -47.51 -37.89
C LEU A 121 -16.06 -47.63 -38.74
N THR A 122 -16.01 -48.62 -39.62
CA THR A 122 -14.82 -48.94 -40.42
C THR A 122 -14.95 -48.30 -41.80
N MET A 123 -14.05 -47.38 -42.11
CA MET A 123 -13.83 -46.82 -43.42
C MET A 123 -12.96 -47.79 -44.23
N ASP A 124 -13.56 -48.56 -45.14
CA ASP A 124 -12.88 -49.63 -45.91
C ASP A 124 -13.07 -49.50 -47.43
N THR A 125 -13.57 -48.35 -47.89
CA THR A 125 -13.89 -48.11 -49.30
C THR A 125 -13.46 -46.73 -49.72
N ASP A 126 -12.83 -46.63 -50.89
CA ASP A 126 -12.41 -45.37 -51.48
C ASP A 126 -13.62 -44.46 -51.74
N LEU A 127 -13.48 -43.19 -51.37
CA LEU A 127 -14.59 -42.24 -51.41
C LEU A 127 -14.57 -41.39 -52.69
N ILE A 128 -15.76 -40.95 -53.11
CA ILE A 128 -15.91 -40.02 -54.23
C ILE A 128 -15.40 -38.65 -53.78
N VAL A 129 -14.49 -38.08 -54.58
CA VAL A 129 -13.91 -36.76 -54.33
C VAL A 129 -15.02 -35.72 -54.20
N ASN A 130 -14.97 -34.90 -53.14
CA ASN A 130 -15.93 -33.83 -52.82
C ASN A 130 -17.36 -34.27 -52.47
N ASP A 131 -17.63 -35.55 -52.23
CA ASP A 131 -18.94 -36.03 -51.76
C ASP A 131 -18.87 -36.39 -50.25
N PRO A 132 -19.65 -35.73 -49.37
CA PRO A 132 -19.51 -35.94 -47.92
C PRO A 132 -20.00 -37.31 -47.46
N GLN A 133 -19.33 -37.83 -46.44
CA GLN A 133 -19.85 -38.93 -45.64
C GLN A 133 -20.67 -38.39 -44.47
N TYR A 134 -21.92 -38.83 -44.38
CA TYR A 134 -22.80 -38.52 -43.26
C TYR A 134 -22.70 -39.61 -42.21
N PHE A 135 -22.34 -39.23 -40.99
CA PHE A 135 -22.30 -40.09 -39.82
C PHE A 135 -23.60 -39.93 -39.03
N TYR A 136 -24.39 -41.00 -38.96
CA TYR A 136 -25.73 -41.00 -38.39
C TYR A 136 -25.73 -41.20 -36.86
N GLY A 137 -26.76 -40.66 -36.20
CA GLY A 137 -26.90 -40.65 -34.74
C GLY A 137 -26.12 -39.53 -34.06
N ALA A 138 -25.81 -38.44 -34.77
CA ALA A 138 -24.97 -37.34 -34.30
C ALA A 138 -25.40 -36.80 -32.93
N SER A 139 -26.69 -36.53 -32.74
CA SER A 139 -27.25 -36.01 -31.49
C SER A 139 -27.05 -36.93 -30.29
N ARG A 140 -26.74 -38.21 -30.52
CA ARG A 140 -26.53 -39.24 -29.51
C ARG A 140 -25.06 -39.58 -29.30
N ILE A 141 -24.13 -38.91 -29.96
CA ILE A 141 -22.69 -39.10 -29.77
C ILE A 141 -22.26 -38.37 -28.50
N ARG A 142 -21.79 -39.11 -27.49
CA ARG A 142 -21.18 -38.56 -26.26
C ARG A 142 -19.68 -38.35 -26.43
N GLY A 143 -19.00 -39.30 -27.05
CA GLY A 143 -17.57 -39.21 -27.34
C GLY A 143 -17.32 -39.48 -28.81
N LEU A 144 -16.45 -38.71 -29.45
CA LEU A 144 -16.07 -38.88 -30.85
C LEU A 144 -14.55 -38.87 -30.97
N ASP A 145 -13.98 -39.99 -31.36
CA ASP A 145 -12.56 -40.16 -31.61
C ASP A 145 -12.33 -40.37 -33.11
N LEU A 146 -11.66 -39.39 -33.72
CA LEU A 146 -11.34 -39.30 -35.14
C LEU A 146 -9.84 -39.45 -35.40
N THR A 147 -8.99 -39.81 -34.42
CA THR A 147 -7.52 -39.75 -34.61
C THR A 147 -7.04 -40.63 -35.77
N ASP A 148 -7.68 -41.77 -36.00
CA ASP A 148 -7.31 -42.71 -37.07
C ASP A 148 -7.72 -42.22 -38.48
N VAL A 149 -8.62 -41.23 -38.56
CA VAL A 149 -9.05 -40.61 -39.83
C VAL A 149 -8.66 -39.12 -39.94
N SER A 150 -8.13 -38.50 -38.89
CA SER A 150 -7.91 -37.05 -38.84
C SER A 150 -6.99 -36.54 -39.95
N HIS A 151 -5.95 -37.32 -40.29
CA HIS A 151 -5.03 -37.04 -41.39
C HIS A 151 -5.69 -36.95 -42.77
N ALA A 152 -6.88 -37.55 -42.92
CA ALA A 152 -7.63 -37.61 -44.17
C ALA A 152 -8.73 -36.56 -44.27
N ILE A 153 -9.09 -35.88 -43.18
CA ILE A 153 -10.21 -34.92 -43.19
C ILE A 153 -9.82 -33.68 -43.99
N VAL A 154 -10.73 -33.23 -44.87
CA VAL A 154 -10.57 -32.02 -45.68
C VAL A 154 -11.72 -31.05 -45.43
N GLY A 155 -11.44 -29.75 -45.52
CA GLY A 155 -12.49 -28.72 -45.42
C GLY A 155 -13.01 -28.51 -43.99
N THR A 156 -14.28 -28.14 -43.86
CA THR A 156 -14.90 -27.79 -42.57
C THR A 156 -15.58 -29.01 -41.95
N LEU A 157 -15.23 -29.32 -40.69
CA LEU A 157 -15.93 -30.31 -39.88
C LEU A 157 -16.97 -29.61 -39.00
N ASN A 158 -18.25 -29.75 -39.35
CA ASN A 158 -19.35 -29.15 -38.59
C ASN A 158 -20.02 -30.19 -37.70
N LEU A 159 -19.80 -30.08 -36.39
CA LEU A 159 -20.34 -31.00 -35.38
C LEU A 159 -21.50 -30.40 -34.59
N ASN A 160 -22.12 -29.31 -35.05
CA ASN A 160 -23.20 -28.66 -34.34
C ASN A 160 -24.44 -29.53 -34.09
N ASN A 161 -24.59 -30.66 -34.81
CA ASN A 161 -25.65 -31.64 -34.56
C ASN A 161 -25.31 -32.59 -33.39
N CYS A 162 -24.05 -32.66 -32.95
CA CYS A 162 -23.57 -33.50 -31.86
C CYS A 162 -23.87 -32.90 -30.47
N THR A 163 -25.14 -32.66 -30.17
CA THR A 163 -25.60 -31.94 -28.96
C THR A 163 -25.29 -32.65 -27.63
N ALA A 164 -25.07 -33.98 -27.64
CA ALA A 164 -24.68 -34.77 -26.47
C ALA A 164 -23.15 -34.88 -26.27
N LEU A 165 -22.35 -34.32 -27.18
CA LEU A 165 -20.89 -34.48 -27.21
C LEU A 165 -20.25 -33.90 -25.95
N ARG A 166 -19.36 -34.67 -25.34
CA ARG A 166 -18.56 -34.34 -24.15
C ARG A 166 -17.07 -34.47 -24.42
N ASP A 167 -16.67 -35.46 -25.20
CA ASP A 167 -15.27 -35.77 -25.48
C ASP A 167 -15.06 -35.80 -27.00
N LEU A 168 -14.23 -34.91 -27.52
CA LEU A 168 -13.89 -34.84 -28.93
C LEU A 168 -12.38 -34.93 -29.11
N ASN A 169 -11.93 -35.93 -29.86
CA ASN A 169 -10.53 -36.06 -30.26
C ASN A 169 -10.42 -36.07 -31.79
N VAL A 170 -9.86 -34.99 -32.33
CA VAL A 170 -9.54 -34.82 -33.76
C VAL A 170 -8.03 -34.65 -33.92
N SER A 171 -7.22 -35.00 -32.92
CA SER A 171 -5.76 -34.89 -33.03
C SER A 171 -5.19 -35.70 -34.19
N CYS A 172 -4.08 -35.23 -34.75
CA CYS A 172 -3.37 -35.86 -35.86
C CYS A 172 -1.86 -35.82 -35.61
N GLU A 173 -1.31 -36.90 -35.04
CA GLU A 173 0.12 -37.00 -34.72
C GLU A 173 1.01 -36.86 -35.96
N ALA A 174 0.60 -37.44 -37.09
CA ALA A 174 1.30 -37.31 -38.38
C ALA A 174 1.28 -35.86 -38.94
N GLY A 175 0.45 -34.99 -38.36
CA GLY A 175 0.13 -33.68 -38.90
C GLY A 175 -0.80 -33.73 -40.12
N GLN A 176 -1.66 -32.74 -40.27
CA GLN A 176 -2.43 -32.54 -41.51
C GLN A 176 -2.56 -31.06 -41.85
N THR A 177 -2.72 -30.73 -43.13
CA THR A 177 -2.71 -29.34 -43.63
C THR A 177 -3.97 -28.94 -44.41
N THR A 178 -4.97 -29.81 -44.53
CA THR A 178 -6.16 -29.65 -45.40
C THR A 178 -7.47 -29.35 -44.66
N PHE A 179 -7.45 -29.34 -43.32
CA PHE A 179 -8.61 -29.04 -42.47
C PHE A 179 -8.79 -27.52 -42.32
N ASN A 180 -9.95 -26.99 -42.71
CA ASN A 180 -10.19 -25.54 -42.76
C ASN A 180 -10.76 -24.98 -41.46
N ALA A 181 -11.73 -25.67 -40.86
CA ALA A 181 -12.43 -25.18 -39.67
C ALA A 181 -13.14 -26.31 -38.92
N LEU A 182 -13.28 -26.14 -37.60
CA LEU A 182 -14.07 -27.00 -36.72
C LEU A 182 -15.21 -26.18 -36.11
N LEU A 183 -16.46 -26.62 -36.26
CA LEU A 183 -17.62 -25.95 -35.67
C LEU A 183 -18.24 -26.82 -34.57
N VAL A 184 -18.20 -26.31 -33.33
CA VAL A 184 -18.71 -27.01 -32.12
C VAL A 184 -19.62 -26.12 -31.25
N GLY A 185 -20.11 -25.00 -31.77
CA GLY A 185 -20.89 -24.01 -31.02
C GLY A 185 -22.16 -24.58 -30.36
N ASN A 186 -22.80 -25.58 -30.99
CA ASN A 186 -23.97 -26.26 -30.41
C ASN A 186 -23.61 -27.45 -29.50
N CYS A 187 -22.34 -27.82 -29.39
CA CYS A 187 -21.85 -28.87 -28.48
C CYS A 187 -21.75 -28.34 -27.04
N ARG A 188 -22.87 -27.88 -26.46
CA ARG A 188 -22.93 -27.23 -25.14
C ARG A 188 -22.54 -28.11 -23.96
N ASN A 189 -22.35 -29.42 -24.19
CA ASN A 189 -21.92 -30.38 -23.19
C ASN A 189 -20.44 -30.77 -23.31
N LEU A 190 -19.70 -30.17 -24.24
CA LEU A 190 -18.29 -30.45 -24.49
C LEU A 190 -17.45 -30.14 -23.24
N ARG A 191 -16.63 -31.12 -22.84
CA ARG A 191 -15.73 -31.08 -21.67
C ARG A 191 -14.26 -31.21 -22.08
N LYS A 192 -13.98 -32.07 -23.06
CA LYS A 192 -12.63 -32.27 -23.59
C LYS A 192 -12.60 -32.09 -25.10
N LEU A 193 -11.67 -31.27 -25.57
CA LEU A 193 -11.38 -31.09 -26.98
C LEU A 193 -9.87 -31.24 -27.22
N ASP A 194 -9.50 -32.17 -28.09
CA ASP A 194 -8.14 -32.34 -28.58
C ASP A 194 -8.10 -32.19 -30.10
N ILE A 195 -7.34 -31.19 -30.55
CA ILE A 195 -7.13 -30.83 -31.95
C ILE A 195 -5.64 -30.73 -32.27
N SER A 196 -4.80 -31.39 -31.46
CA SER A 196 -3.34 -31.29 -31.59
C SER A 196 -2.86 -31.80 -32.96
N GLY A 197 -1.88 -31.13 -33.56
CA GLY A 197 -1.30 -31.51 -34.86
C GLY A 197 -2.11 -31.10 -36.11
N LEU A 198 -3.20 -30.34 -35.97
CA LEU A 198 -3.92 -29.74 -37.11
C LEU A 198 -3.19 -28.47 -37.60
N LYS A 199 -2.39 -28.61 -38.67
CA LYS A 199 -1.40 -27.63 -39.17
C LYS A 199 -1.83 -26.88 -40.43
N SER A 200 -3.13 -26.82 -40.73
CA SER A 200 -3.59 -26.07 -41.90
C SER A 200 -3.39 -24.58 -41.70
N SER A 201 -2.82 -23.90 -42.70
CA SER A 201 -2.68 -22.43 -42.69
C SER A 201 -4.02 -21.68 -42.74
N SER A 202 -5.12 -22.37 -43.06
CA SER A 202 -6.47 -21.81 -43.03
C SER A 202 -7.16 -21.95 -41.67
N PHE A 203 -6.67 -22.85 -40.81
CA PHE A 203 -7.22 -23.08 -39.48
C PHE A 203 -6.45 -22.26 -38.44
N THR A 204 -6.77 -20.97 -38.39
CA THR A 204 -6.07 -19.97 -37.57
C THR A 204 -6.82 -19.57 -36.31
N GLY A 205 -8.08 -19.95 -36.15
CA GLY A 205 -8.89 -19.57 -34.99
C GLY A 205 -9.83 -20.68 -34.54
N MET A 206 -10.15 -20.69 -33.25
CA MET A 206 -11.14 -21.58 -32.66
C MET A 206 -12.10 -20.80 -31.76
N ASP A 207 -13.39 -20.84 -32.09
CA ASP A 207 -14.46 -20.26 -31.27
C ASP A 207 -15.07 -21.32 -30.35
N LEU A 208 -14.85 -21.16 -29.04
CA LEU A 208 -15.38 -21.98 -27.95
C LEU A 208 -16.26 -21.15 -27.00
N SER A 209 -16.70 -19.96 -27.42
CA SER A 209 -17.50 -19.03 -26.61
C SER A 209 -18.81 -19.62 -26.09
N SER A 210 -19.35 -20.64 -26.77
CA SER A 210 -20.59 -21.33 -26.38
C SER A 210 -20.35 -22.60 -25.54
N ASN A 211 -19.10 -23.00 -25.27
CA ASN A 211 -18.74 -24.25 -24.60
C ASN A 211 -18.43 -24.04 -23.11
N THR A 212 -19.42 -23.60 -22.34
CA THR A 212 -19.29 -23.23 -20.90
C THR A 212 -18.93 -24.38 -19.94
N LYS A 213 -18.83 -25.62 -20.42
CA LYS A 213 -18.47 -26.81 -19.62
C LYS A 213 -17.09 -27.37 -19.95
N LEU A 214 -16.30 -26.65 -20.76
CA LEU A 214 -14.99 -27.12 -21.18
C LEU A 214 -14.02 -27.16 -19.99
N GLU A 215 -13.37 -28.31 -19.81
CA GLU A 215 -12.41 -28.61 -18.73
C GLU A 215 -10.99 -28.80 -19.29
N THR A 216 -10.86 -29.30 -20.52
CA THR A 216 -9.59 -29.60 -21.18
C THR A 216 -9.61 -29.18 -22.66
N PHE A 217 -8.61 -28.39 -23.05
CA PHE A 217 -8.37 -28.01 -24.44
C PHE A 217 -6.91 -28.27 -24.83
N LEU A 218 -6.69 -29.07 -25.88
CA LEU A 218 -5.36 -29.43 -26.36
C LEU A 218 -5.24 -29.04 -27.84
N ALA A 219 -4.36 -28.07 -28.13
CA ALA A 219 -4.14 -27.55 -29.48
C ALA A 219 -2.66 -27.41 -29.83
N GLY A 220 -1.82 -28.26 -29.23
CA GLY A 220 -0.38 -28.27 -29.49
C GLY A 220 -0.06 -28.60 -30.96
N GLY A 221 0.98 -28.00 -31.51
CA GLY A 221 1.41 -28.22 -32.89
C GLY A 221 0.38 -27.82 -33.95
N THR A 222 -0.52 -26.88 -33.66
CA THR A 222 -1.50 -26.31 -34.61
C THR A 222 -1.05 -24.97 -35.20
N SER A 223 -1.81 -24.44 -36.16
CA SER A 223 -1.60 -23.11 -36.77
C SER A 223 -2.48 -22.01 -36.18
N LEU A 224 -3.07 -22.22 -35.00
CA LEU A 224 -3.96 -21.24 -34.36
C LEU A 224 -3.19 -19.99 -33.91
N THR A 225 -3.71 -18.81 -34.27
CA THR A 225 -3.22 -17.51 -33.84
C THR A 225 -4.03 -16.93 -32.68
N GLY A 226 -5.23 -17.47 -32.42
CA GLY A 226 -6.10 -17.10 -31.30
C GLY A 226 -7.19 -18.13 -31.00
N VAL A 227 -7.68 -18.13 -29.76
CA VAL A 227 -8.78 -19.01 -29.30
C VAL A 227 -9.70 -18.20 -28.39
N THR A 228 -11.01 -18.31 -28.62
CA THR A 228 -12.03 -17.64 -27.79
C THR A 228 -12.70 -18.64 -26.88
N PHE A 229 -12.48 -18.54 -25.56
CA PHE A 229 -13.12 -19.41 -24.58
C PHE A 229 -14.43 -18.82 -24.05
N ALA A 230 -15.34 -19.71 -23.63
CA ALA A 230 -16.52 -19.30 -22.88
C ALA A 230 -16.14 -18.79 -21.48
N GLY A 231 -16.60 -17.59 -21.12
CA GLY A 231 -16.44 -17.06 -19.76
C GLY A 231 -17.10 -17.97 -18.72
N GLY A 232 -16.39 -18.27 -17.63
CA GLY A 232 -16.86 -19.15 -16.56
C GLY A 232 -16.68 -20.65 -16.83
N ALA A 233 -16.06 -21.05 -17.94
CA ALA A 233 -15.72 -22.45 -18.19
C ALA A 233 -14.77 -22.99 -17.10
N PRO A 234 -14.99 -24.23 -16.60
CA PRO A 234 -14.14 -24.85 -15.58
C PRO A 234 -12.83 -25.40 -16.18
N LEU A 235 -12.16 -24.62 -17.03
CA LEU A 235 -10.95 -25.03 -17.74
C LEU A 235 -9.80 -25.22 -16.75
N THR A 236 -9.22 -26.42 -16.70
CA THR A 236 -8.07 -26.75 -15.83
C THR A 236 -6.82 -27.11 -16.62
N VAL A 237 -6.97 -27.51 -17.88
CA VAL A 237 -5.85 -27.86 -18.77
C VAL A 237 -6.05 -27.19 -20.13
N CYS A 238 -5.05 -26.42 -20.56
CA CYS A 238 -5.04 -25.71 -21.84
C CYS A 238 -3.65 -25.78 -22.47
N VAL A 239 -3.52 -26.41 -23.63
CA VAL A 239 -2.27 -26.44 -24.42
C VAL A 239 -2.49 -25.63 -25.69
N LEU A 240 -1.69 -24.57 -25.89
CA LEU A 240 -1.77 -23.65 -27.03
C LEU A 240 -0.48 -23.70 -27.87
N PRO A 241 -0.58 -23.51 -29.20
CA PRO A 241 0.55 -23.67 -30.11
C PRO A 241 1.53 -22.50 -30.06
N GLY A 242 2.75 -22.69 -30.59
CA GLY A 242 3.78 -21.64 -30.68
C GLY A 242 3.47 -20.55 -31.71
N THR A 243 2.43 -20.72 -32.52
CA THR A 243 1.94 -19.77 -33.54
C THR A 243 0.98 -18.72 -32.98
N LEU A 244 0.65 -18.79 -31.68
CA LEU A 244 -0.29 -17.90 -31.03
C LEU A 244 0.17 -16.44 -31.10
N GLN A 245 -0.73 -15.56 -31.51
CA GLN A 245 -0.52 -14.09 -31.57
C GLN A 245 -1.33 -13.35 -30.51
N THR A 246 -2.47 -13.93 -30.12
CA THR A 246 -3.40 -13.37 -29.14
C THR A 246 -3.68 -14.40 -28.05
N LEU A 247 -3.43 -14.02 -26.79
CA LEU A 247 -3.78 -14.83 -25.62
C LEU A 247 -4.84 -14.09 -24.81
N GLU A 248 -6.08 -14.57 -24.90
CA GLU A 248 -7.21 -14.01 -24.14
C GLU A 248 -7.79 -15.05 -23.19
N LEU A 249 -7.62 -14.81 -21.88
CA LEU A 249 -8.17 -15.62 -20.82
C LEU A 249 -9.14 -14.75 -20.03
N ARG A 250 -10.43 -15.09 -20.09
CA ARG A 250 -11.50 -14.30 -19.47
C ARG A 250 -12.38 -15.18 -18.59
N TYR A 251 -12.48 -14.84 -17.30
CA TYR A 251 -13.32 -15.53 -16.32
C TYR A 251 -13.00 -17.03 -16.15
N LEU A 252 -11.72 -17.42 -16.27
CA LEU A 252 -11.26 -18.81 -16.18
C LEU A 252 -10.68 -19.13 -14.80
N ASN A 253 -11.49 -19.02 -13.75
CA ASN A 253 -11.07 -19.11 -12.34
C ASN A 253 -10.59 -20.50 -11.87
N LYS A 254 -10.57 -21.50 -12.75
CA LYS A 254 -10.01 -22.84 -12.47
C LYS A 254 -8.70 -23.11 -13.19
N LEU A 255 -8.28 -22.23 -14.11
CA LEU A 255 -7.05 -22.38 -14.86
C LEU A 255 -5.88 -21.81 -14.04
N THR A 256 -4.84 -22.60 -13.84
CA THR A 256 -3.61 -22.21 -13.14
C THR A 256 -2.47 -22.04 -14.12
N ASN A 257 -1.36 -21.38 -13.72
CA ASN A 257 -0.15 -21.32 -14.53
C ASN A 257 0.37 -22.72 -14.94
N ALA A 258 0.24 -23.74 -14.07
CA ALA A 258 0.65 -25.10 -14.39
C ALA A 258 -0.30 -25.81 -15.38
N GLY A 259 -1.58 -25.43 -15.37
CA GLY A 259 -2.60 -25.91 -16.30
C GLY A 259 -2.54 -25.25 -17.68
N LEU A 260 -1.89 -24.10 -17.80
CA LEU A 260 -1.68 -23.37 -19.05
C LEU A 260 -0.30 -23.70 -19.64
N GLN A 261 -0.27 -24.41 -20.76
CA GLN A 261 0.95 -24.74 -21.50
C GLN A 261 0.97 -23.98 -22.81
N LEU A 262 1.98 -23.12 -22.99
CA LEU A 262 2.23 -22.39 -24.22
C LEU A 262 3.46 -22.99 -24.89
N GLU A 263 3.32 -23.52 -26.10
CA GLU A 263 4.48 -24.04 -26.86
C GLU A 263 5.44 -22.93 -27.31
N GLY A 264 4.96 -21.68 -27.36
CA GLY A 264 5.77 -20.50 -27.65
C GLY A 264 5.07 -19.20 -27.26
N THR A 265 5.86 -18.20 -26.86
CA THR A 265 5.37 -16.90 -26.36
C THR A 265 5.90 -15.70 -27.15
N ALA A 266 6.91 -15.90 -27.99
CA ALA A 266 7.61 -14.84 -28.71
C ALA A 266 6.75 -14.09 -29.74
N ASN A 267 5.61 -14.68 -30.16
CA ASN A 267 4.72 -14.10 -31.16
C ASN A 267 3.48 -13.42 -30.55
N ILE A 268 3.29 -13.51 -29.23
CA ILE A 268 2.11 -12.98 -28.54
C ILE A 268 2.25 -11.47 -28.45
N THR A 269 1.41 -10.75 -29.20
CA THR A 269 1.39 -9.28 -29.23
C THR A 269 0.25 -8.69 -28.39
N ARG A 270 -0.78 -9.49 -28.10
CA ARG A 270 -1.97 -9.11 -27.32
C ARG A 270 -2.19 -10.10 -26.18
N LEU A 271 -2.18 -9.59 -24.96
CA LEU A 271 -2.35 -10.36 -23.72
C LEU A 271 -3.54 -9.81 -22.92
N VAL A 272 -4.55 -10.65 -22.70
CA VAL A 272 -5.73 -10.32 -21.88
C VAL A 272 -5.90 -11.36 -20.79
N ILE A 273 -5.78 -10.92 -19.54
CA ILE A 273 -6.07 -11.72 -18.33
C ILE A 273 -7.17 -11.00 -17.56
N ASP A 274 -8.41 -11.41 -17.80
CA ASP A 274 -9.59 -10.78 -17.23
C ASP A 274 -10.23 -11.73 -16.22
N ASN A 275 -10.20 -11.34 -14.94
CA ASN A 275 -10.81 -12.06 -13.83
C ASN A 275 -10.44 -13.56 -13.79
N CYS A 276 -9.14 -13.84 -13.75
CA CYS A 276 -8.57 -15.18 -13.67
C CYS A 276 -7.73 -15.32 -12.39
N SER A 277 -8.38 -15.69 -11.27
CA SER A 277 -7.79 -15.60 -9.92
C SER A 277 -6.56 -16.48 -9.64
N LEU A 278 -6.29 -17.49 -10.48
CA LEU A 278 -5.20 -18.45 -10.30
C LEU A 278 -4.08 -18.31 -11.34
N ILE A 279 -4.12 -17.24 -12.15
CA ILE A 279 -3.09 -16.91 -13.13
C ILE A 279 -2.24 -15.76 -12.59
N ASP A 280 -0.95 -16.02 -12.39
CA ASP A 280 0.05 -14.98 -12.24
C ASP A 280 0.32 -14.32 -13.60
N TRP A 281 -0.33 -13.19 -13.82
CA TRP A 281 -0.25 -12.41 -15.05
C TRP A 281 1.09 -11.70 -15.24
N ASN A 282 1.79 -11.33 -14.16
CA ASN A 282 3.05 -10.58 -14.27
C ASN A 282 4.18 -11.51 -14.71
N THR A 283 4.21 -12.74 -14.17
CA THR A 283 5.10 -13.79 -14.67
C THR A 283 4.82 -14.12 -16.13
N LEU A 284 3.54 -14.22 -16.51
CA LEU A 284 3.15 -14.52 -17.89
C LEU A 284 3.55 -13.39 -18.86
N LEU A 285 3.36 -12.14 -18.47
CA LEU A 285 3.76 -10.96 -19.25
C LEU A 285 5.27 -10.94 -19.50
N GLN A 286 6.09 -11.31 -18.51
CA GLN A 286 7.55 -11.39 -18.67
C GLN A 286 7.98 -12.46 -19.68
N GLN A 287 7.20 -13.53 -19.84
CA GLN A 287 7.45 -14.57 -20.85
C GLN A 287 7.03 -14.12 -22.27
N CYS A 288 6.07 -13.20 -22.39
CA CYS A 288 5.49 -12.73 -23.65
C CYS A 288 6.17 -11.43 -24.11
N SER A 289 7.44 -11.50 -24.49
CA SER A 289 8.29 -10.33 -24.79
C SER A 289 7.84 -9.43 -25.95
N ALA A 290 6.97 -9.93 -26.84
CA ALA A 290 6.43 -9.17 -27.97
C ALA A 290 5.10 -8.44 -27.66
N THR A 291 4.62 -8.52 -26.42
CA THR A 291 3.34 -7.92 -26.02
C THR A 291 3.38 -6.41 -26.21
N SER A 292 2.38 -5.87 -26.91
CA SER A 292 2.18 -4.43 -27.13
C SER A 292 0.81 -3.94 -26.67
N TYR A 293 -0.17 -4.84 -26.51
CA TYR A 293 -1.51 -4.54 -26.02
C TYR A 293 -1.86 -5.42 -24.82
N LEU A 294 -2.23 -4.77 -23.70
CA LEU A 294 -2.43 -5.43 -22.42
C LEU A 294 -3.81 -5.09 -21.83
N ARG A 295 -4.55 -6.11 -21.37
CA ARG A 295 -5.66 -5.92 -20.42
C ARG A 295 -5.53 -6.87 -19.24
N ILE A 296 -5.40 -6.32 -18.03
CA ILE A 296 -5.35 -7.07 -16.77
C ILE A 296 -6.41 -6.52 -15.83
N THR A 297 -7.25 -7.38 -15.26
CA THR A 297 -8.22 -6.99 -14.24
C THR A 297 -7.92 -7.65 -12.89
N GLY A 298 -8.42 -7.06 -11.80
CA GLY A 298 -8.18 -7.55 -10.45
C GLY A 298 -6.83 -7.12 -9.86
N ILE A 299 -6.29 -5.98 -10.31
CA ILE A 299 -5.10 -5.39 -9.70
C ILE A 299 -5.46 -4.92 -8.28
N ASP A 300 -4.75 -5.43 -7.29
CA ASP A 300 -4.76 -4.92 -5.91
C ASP A 300 -3.36 -5.14 -5.35
N MET A 301 -2.50 -4.12 -5.50
CA MET A 301 -1.09 -4.26 -5.14
C MET A 301 -0.46 -2.94 -4.73
N ASP A 302 0.61 -3.06 -3.95
CA ASP A 302 1.46 -1.94 -3.55
C ASP A 302 2.79 -1.99 -4.31
N GLY A 303 3.37 -0.83 -4.62
CA GLY A 303 4.72 -0.77 -5.18
C GLY A 303 5.23 0.63 -5.48
N ASN A 304 6.51 0.75 -5.82
CA ASN A 304 7.21 2.02 -6.01
C ASN A 304 6.98 2.70 -7.38
N GLY A 305 6.00 2.23 -8.15
CA GLY A 305 5.68 2.76 -9.49
C GLY A 305 6.53 2.20 -10.63
N ASN A 306 7.56 1.38 -10.38
CA ASN A 306 8.40 0.82 -11.46
C ASN A 306 7.61 -0.06 -12.44
N LEU A 307 6.59 -0.77 -11.94
CA LEU A 307 5.67 -1.51 -12.80
C LEU A 307 4.96 -0.57 -13.78
N LEU A 308 4.41 0.53 -13.28
CA LEU A 308 3.68 1.51 -14.10
C LEU A 308 4.62 2.16 -15.13
N ARG A 309 5.80 2.61 -14.71
CA ARG A 309 6.84 3.17 -15.59
C ARG A 309 7.21 2.23 -16.73
N ARG A 310 7.39 0.94 -16.45
CA ARG A 310 7.68 -0.09 -17.47
C ARG A 310 6.54 -0.26 -18.48
N LEU A 311 5.31 0.00 -18.08
CA LEU A 311 4.11 -0.18 -18.88
C LEU A 311 3.63 1.09 -19.59
N MET A 312 4.31 2.22 -19.40
CA MET A 312 3.97 3.51 -20.04
C MET A 312 4.02 3.47 -21.58
N THR A 313 4.73 2.51 -22.18
CA THR A 313 4.82 2.35 -23.63
C THR A 313 3.81 1.34 -24.20
N MET A 314 3.09 0.62 -23.33
CA MET A 314 2.15 -0.42 -23.75
C MET A 314 0.76 0.17 -24.03
N GLY A 315 0.15 -0.29 -25.12
CA GLY A 315 -1.26 -0.08 -25.39
C GLY A 315 -2.15 -1.00 -24.57
N GLY A 316 -3.46 -0.87 -24.77
CA GLY A 316 -4.48 -1.64 -24.04
C GLY A 316 -5.45 -2.37 -24.94
N VAL A 317 -6.29 -3.18 -24.31
CA VAL A 317 -7.47 -3.79 -24.94
C VAL A 317 -8.72 -3.32 -24.20
N ASP A 318 -9.64 -2.68 -24.91
CA ASP A 318 -10.91 -2.20 -24.34
C ASP A 318 -11.90 -3.35 -24.07
N GLU A 319 -13.07 -3.01 -23.51
CA GLU A 319 -14.12 -3.98 -23.17
C GLU A 319 -14.71 -4.69 -24.39
N ASP A 320 -14.73 -4.01 -25.54
CA ASP A 320 -15.22 -4.54 -26.82
C ASP A 320 -14.16 -5.40 -27.54
N GLY A 321 -12.95 -5.49 -26.99
CA GLY A 321 -11.84 -6.26 -27.53
C GLY A 321 -10.96 -5.50 -28.53
N GLY A 322 -11.21 -4.20 -28.73
CA GLY A 322 -10.43 -3.31 -29.56
C GLY A 322 -9.08 -2.93 -28.94
N ASN A 323 -8.08 -2.70 -29.79
CA ASN A 323 -6.76 -2.23 -29.37
C ASN A 323 -6.77 -0.69 -29.21
N VAL A 324 -6.26 -0.21 -28.08
CA VAL A 324 -6.19 1.22 -27.74
C VAL A 324 -4.76 1.62 -27.36
N GLN A 325 -4.45 2.92 -27.40
CA GLN A 325 -3.08 3.43 -27.14
C GLN A 325 -2.72 3.48 -25.64
N THR A 326 -3.71 3.55 -24.76
CA THR A 326 -3.51 3.58 -23.31
C THR A 326 -3.66 2.19 -22.71
N CYS A 327 -2.83 1.83 -21.74
CA CYS A 327 -2.84 0.50 -21.13
C CYS A 327 -4.13 0.26 -20.32
N ARG A 328 -4.54 -1.00 -20.17
CA ARG A 328 -5.78 -1.37 -19.48
C ARG A 328 -5.50 -2.25 -18.26
N LEU A 329 -5.05 -1.61 -17.19
CA LEU A 329 -4.97 -2.22 -15.87
C LEU A 329 -6.22 -1.79 -15.09
N VAL A 330 -6.94 -2.75 -14.51
CA VAL A 330 -8.21 -2.49 -13.80
C VAL A 330 -8.08 -2.93 -12.35
N GLY A 331 -8.27 -2.00 -11.42
CA GLY A 331 -8.15 -2.24 -9.98
C GLY A 331 -7.52 -1.07 -9.22
N THR A 332 -6.76 -1.35 -8.16
CA THR A 332 -6.08 -0.35 -7.34
C THR A 332 -4.57 -0.63 -7.24
N TYR A 333 -3.76 0.39 -7.45
CA TYR A 333 -2.31 0.37 -7.25
C TYR A 333 -1.91 1.44 -6.23
N ARG A 334 -1.34 1.05 -5.09
CA ARG A 334 -0.92 1.99 -4.05
C ARG A 334 0.58 2.22 -4.14
N LEU A 335 0.96 3.48 -4.31
CA LEU A 335 2.35 3.87 -4.42
C LEU A 335 3.02 3.82 -3.04
N THR A 336 4.19 3.19 -2.97
CA THR A 336 5.06 3.24 -1.79
C THR A 336 6.09 4.37 -1.87
N GLN A 337 6.19 5.02 -3.03
CA GLN A 337 7.08 6.14 -3.33
C GLN A 337 6.31 7.15 -4.16
N SER A 338 6.43 8.43 -3.80
CA SER A 338 5.69 9.51 -4.43
C SER A 338 6.14 9.73 -5.87
N MET A 339 5.19 9.97 -6.75
CA MET A 339 5.44 10.51 -8.09
C MET A 339 5.36 12.04 -8.05
N SER A 340 6.09 12.73 -8.94
CA SER A 340 5.85 14.17 -9.15
C SER A 340 4.44 14.39 -9.70
N ASP A 341 3.90 15.61 -9.56
CA ASP A 341 2.56 15.93 -10.05
C ASP A 341 2.44 15.68 -11.57
N GLU A 342 3.49 16.01 -12.34
CA GLU A 342 3.53 15.77 -13.78
C GLU A 342 3.58 14.26 -14.12
N GLU A 343 4.42 13.50 -13.42
CA GLU A 343 4.52 12.05 -13.62
C GLU A 343 3.21 11.36 -13.23
N TYR A 344 2.61 11.74 -12.10
CA TYR A 344 1.35 11.19 -11.62
C TYR A 344 0.20 11.47 -12.59
N ALA A 345 0.08 12.71 -13.07
CA ALA A 345 -0.94 13.08 -14.06
C ALA A 345 -0.77 12.31 -15.38
N ALA A 346 0.45 12.18 -15.89
CA ALA A 346 0.74 11.40 -17.09
C ALA A 346 0.44 9.91 -16.90
N THR A 347 0.77 9.36 -15.73
CA THR A 347 0.51 7.97 -15.37
C THR A 347 -1.00 7.70 -15.29
N CYS A 348 -1.77 8.55 -14.59
CA CYS A 348 -3.22 8.42 -14.52
C CYS A 348 -3.90 8.50 -15.90
N ALA A 349 -3.42 9.38 -16.78
CA ALA A 349 -3.92 9.48 -18.16
C ALA A 349 -3.64 8.20 -18.99
N HIS A 350 -2.51 7.54 -18.75
CA HIS A 350 -2.14 6.31 -19.46
C HIS A 350 -2.83 5.05 -18.91
N PHE A 351 -3.23 5.04 -17.63
CA PHE A 351 -3.93 3.93 -16.98
C PHE A 351 -5.33 4.35 -16.48
N PRO A 352 -6.29 4.63 -17.38
CA PRO A 352 -7.57 5.26 -17.02
C PRO A 352 -8.52 4.39 -16.18
N GLU A 353 -8.33 3.07 -16.16
CA GLU A 353 -9.15 2.13 -15.38
C GLU A 353 -8.46 1.69 -14.07
N LEU A 354 -7.27 2.22 -13.77
CA LEU A 354 -6.50 1.93 -12.58
C LEU A 354 -6.63 3.06 -11.56
N ASN A 355 -7.09 2.75 -10.36
CA ASN A 355 -7.06 3.68 -9.25
C ASN A 355 -5.63 3.74 -8.67
N ILE A 356 -4.88 4.79 -8.99
CA ILE A 356 -3.50 4.98 -8.52
C ILE A 356 -3.53 5.92 -7.30
N ILE A 357 -3.08 5.41 -6.16
CA ILE A 357 -3.10 6.13 -4.88
C ILE A 357 -1.67 6.55 -4.54
N GLN A 358 -1.39 7.86 -4.42
CA GLN A 358 -0.12 8.40 -3.90
C GLN A 358 0.11 7.97 -2.45
N PRO A 359 1.36 7.90 -1.96
CA PRO A 359 1.63 7.70 -0.54
C PRO A 359 0.90 8.76 0.30
N GLN A 360 0.45 8.39 1.50
CA GLN A 360 -0.22 9.34 2.40
C GLN A 360 0.76 10.10 3.31
N PHE A 361 2.04 9.72 3.31
CA PHE A 361 3.09 10.32 4.11
C PHE A 361 4.48 9.99 3.53
N VAL A 362 5.49 10.76 3.94
CA VAL A 362 6.91 10.48 3.69
C VAL A 362 7.56 9.91 4.94
N GLY A 363 8.42 8.90 4.78
CA GLY A 363 9.23 8.32 5.85
C GLY A 363 10.70 8.73 5.78
N ILE A 364 11.26 9.14 6.91
CA ILE A 364 12.67 9.46 7.12
C ILE A 364 13.27 8.48 8.10
N LYS A 365 14.51 8.05 7.86
CA LYS A 365 15.32 7.26 8.79
C LYS A 365 16.58 8.03 9.18
N ILE A 366 16.93 8.02 10.46
CA ILE A 366 18.21 8.54 10.99
C ILE A 366 18.97 7.39 11.65
N ASP A 367 20.18 7.09 11.19
CA ASP A 367 21.06 6.10 11.82
C ASP A 367 21.89 6.78 12.92
N GLN A 368 21.63 6.45 14.18
CA GLN A 368 22.29 7.12 15.32
C GLN A 368 23.72 6.61 15.57
N THR A 369 24.09 5.47 14.98
CA THR A 369 25.43 4.89 15.11
C THR A 369 26.47 5.63 14.27
N VAL A 370 26.01 6.37 13.26
CA VAL A 370 26.85 7.16 12.36
C VAL A 370 27.25 8.46 13.04
N GLY A 371 28.56 8.71 13.05
CA GLY A 371 29.15 9.91 13.63
C GLY A 371 29.07 11.15 12.72
N ASP A 372 28.91 11.00 11.41
CA ASP A 372 28.73 12.14 10.50
C ASP A 372 27.32 12.76 10.67
N GLY A 373 27.17 14.04 10.33
CA GLY A 373 25.86 14.69 10.25
C GLY A 373 25.01 14.20 9.08
N GLU A 374 25.63 13.73 7.99
CA GLU A 374 24.96 13.17 6.80
C GLU A 374 24.48 11.73 7.00
N LYS A 375 23.65 11.52 8.03
CA LYS A 375 23.18 10.19 8.50
C LYS A 375 21.68 9.96 8.30
N ILE A 376 21.05 10.80 7.49
CA ILE A 376 19.61 10.82 7.25
C ILE A 376 19.31 10.22 5.89
N THR A 377 18.27 9.39 5.82
CA THR A 377 17.78 8.74 4.61
C THR A 377 16.32 9.13 4.38
N ASN A 378 16.00 9.55 3.15
CA ASN A 378 14.62 9.71 2.70
C ASN A 378 14.16 8.42 2.02
N LEU A 379 13.18 7.74 2.63
CA LEU A 379 12.67 6.45 2.17
C LEU A 379 11.73 6.58 0.96
N ASP A 380 11.16 7.77 0.75
CA ASP A 380 10.18 8.03 -0.32
C ASP A 380 10.87 8.17 -1.69
N ASN A 381 12.00 8.85 -1.78
CA ASN A 381 12.72 9.04 -3.05
C ASN A 381 14.06 8.28 -3.13
N SER A 382 14.36 7.43 -2.14
CA SER A 382 15.59 6.64 -2.08
C SER A 382 16.88 7.49 -2.08
N THR A 383 16.90 8.60 -1.35
CA THR A 383 18.07 9.48 -1.22
C THR A 383 18.66 9.50 0.19
N GLY A 384 19.92 9.93 0.32
CA GLY A 384 20.62 10.04 1.60
C GLY A 384 21.46 8.82 1.96
N TYR A 385 21.71 8.65 3.26
CA TYR A 385 22.79 7.79 3.78
C TYR A 385 22.73 6.34 3.30
N ASP A 386 21.59 5.65 3.45
CA ASP A 386 21.47 4.22 3.11
C ASP A 386 21.65 3.96 1.59
N TYR A 387 21.45 4.97 0.76
CA TYR A 387 21.55 4.88 -0.69
C TYR A 387 22.84 5.48 -1.25
N ASN A 388 23.70 6.04 -0.40
CA ASN A 388 24.96 6.70 -0.79
C ASN A 388 24.74 7.76 -1.89
N THR A 389 23.71 8.59 -1.71
CA THR A 389 23.36 9.72 -2.59
C THR A 389 23.09 10.97 -1.76
N GLU A 390 23.16 12.15 -2.39
CA GLU A 390 22.80 13.41 -1.73
C GLU A 390 21.33 13.38 -1.29
N PHE A 391 21.08 13.70 -0.02
CA PHE A 391 19.72 13.75 0.51
C PHE A 391 18.90 14.82 -0.20
N THR A 392 17.69 14.46 -0.62
CA THR A 392 16.73 15.42 -1.20
C THR A 392 15.38 15.28 -0.49
N PRO A 393 14.76 16.37 0.01
CA PRO A 393 13.39 16.33 0.54
C PRO A 393 12.39 16.03 -0.59
N SER A 394 11.27 15.38 -0.26
CA SER A 394 10.25 15.00 -1.26
C SER A 394 8.81 15.20 -0.77
N SER A 395 7.89 15.31 -1.73
CA SER A 395 6.44 15.18 -1.53
C SER A 395 5.91 15.98 -0.32
N HIS A 396 5.36 15.30 0.69
CA HIS A 396 4.79 15.92 1.89
C HIS A 396 5.75 16.85 2.65
N ILE A 397 7.07 16.59 2.65
CA ILE A 397 8.05 17.50 3.29
C ILE A 397 8.10 18.83 2.52
N LEU A 398 8.20 18.76 1.19
CA LEU A 398 8.23 19.95 0.33
C LEU A 398 6.93 20.75 0.46
N GLU A 399 5.79 20.07 0.55
CA GLU A 399 4.47 20.69 0.69
C GLU A 399 4.29 21.38 2.06
N VAL A 400 4.82 20.80 3.15
CA VAL A 400 4.83 21.49 4.45
C VAL A 400 5.76 22.71 4.40
N LEU A 401 6.95 22.57 3.81
CA LEU A 401 7.91 23.67 3.69
C LEU A 401 7.40 24.82 2.80
N SER A 402 6.66 24.54 1.72
CA SER A 402 6.11 25.55 0.80
C SER A 402 4.99 26.39 1.44
N LYS A 403 4.23 25.81 2.39
CA LYS A 403 3.18 26.50 3.14
C LYS A 403 3.71 27.42 4.23
N ARG A 404 4.95 27.23 4.69
CA ARG A 404 5.59 28.08 5.72
C ARG A 404 6.01 29.40 5.11
N ARG A 405 5.60 30.53 5.70
CA ARG A 405 5.94 31.87 5.22
C ARG A 405 6.22 32.85 6.35
N CYS A 406 7.08 33.83 6.10
CA CYS A 406 7.15 35.02 6.95
C CYS A 406 5.90 35.87 6.70
N ILE A 407 5.34 36.43 7.76
CA ILE A 407 4.09 37.20 7.73
C ILE A 407 4.21 38.45 8.59
N LEU A 408 3.41 39.47 8.27
CA LEU A 408 3.02 40.52 9.20
C LEU A 408 1.68 40.16 9.82
N ALA A 409 1.57 40.32 11.14
CA ALA A 409 0.35 40.00 11.88
C ALA A 409 -0.03 41.12 12.85
N LYS A 410 -1.34 41.38 12.95
CA LYS A 410 -1.95 42.33 13.90
C LYS A 410 -2.95 41.58 14.77
N LYS A 411 -2.93 41.83 16.08
CA LYS A 411 -4.00 41.41 16.99
C LYS A 411 -5.28 42.15 16.59
N THR A 412 -6.33 41.41 16.23
CA THR A 412 -7.63 41.99 15.80
C THR A 412 -8.74 41.76 16.80
N ALA A 413 -8.63 40.71 17.62
CA ALA A 413 -9.52 40.43 18.75
C ALA A 413 -8.79 39.57 19.81
N GLU A 414 -9.44 39.34 20.95
CA GLU A 414 -8.93 38.45 21.99
C GLU A 414 -8.76 37.01 21.44
N GLY A 415 -7.52 36.51 21.41
CA GLY A 415 -7.23 35.20 20.83
C GLY A 415 -7.30 35.12 19.31
N GLU A 416 -7.27 36.25 18.60
CA GLU A 416 -7.27 36.32 17.13
C GLU A 416 -6.18 37.25 16.58
N MET A 417 -5.48 36.79 15.54
CA MET A 417 -4.56 37.61 14.74
C MET A 417 -4.96 37.59 13.26
N THR A 418 -4.93 38.75 12.63
CA THR A 418 -5.05 38.87 11.17
C THR A 418 -3.67 39.07 10.56
N CYS A 419 -3.39 38.34 9.49
CA CYS A 419 -2.08 38.17 8.89
C CYS A 419 -2.08 38.57 7.41
N TYR A 420 -0.91 38.96 6.91
CA TYR A 420 -0.63 39.07 5.49
C TYR A 420 0.80 38.58 5.19
N PRO A 421 1.02 37.80 4.12
CA PRO A 421 2.32 37.23 3.82
C PRO A 421 3.36 38.26 3.37
N LEU A 422 4.61 38.05 3.78
CA LEU A 422 5.80 38.72 3.27
C LEU A 422 6.43 37.88 2.16
N HIS A 423 7.23 38.52 1.30
CA HIS A 423 7.86 37.86 0.17
C HIS A 423 8.94 36.88 0.61
N ASP A 424 8.95 35.66 0.06
CA ASP A 424 9.86 34.58 0.49
C ASP A 424 11.33 34.88 0.21
N GLU A 425 11.62 35.77 -0.74
CA GLU A 425 12.98 36.25 -1.02
C GLU A 425 13.41 37.46 -0.17
N ASN A 426 12.46 38.23 0.40
CA ASN A 426 12.76 39.47 1.14
C ASN A 426 11.59 39.90 2.05
N ARG A 427 11.82 39.89 3.37
CA ARG A 427 10.82 40.28 4.39
C ARG A 427 10.43 41.75 4.32
N ASN A 428 11.25 42.61 3.72
CA ASN A 428 10.93 44.03 3.57
C ASN A 428 9.84 44.29 2.51
N LYS A 429 9.30 43.24 1.90
CA LYS A 429 8.27 43.29 0.86
C LYS A 429 7.08 42.42 1.25
N TYR A 430 5.88 42.91 0.98
CA TYR A 430 4.66 42.10 1.02
C TYR A 430 4.68 41.08 -0.14
N ALA A 431 4.02 39.93 0.02
CA ALA A 431 3.88 38.95 -1.06
C ALA A 431 2.65 39.24 -1.94
N ASP A 432 2.55 40.46 -2.47
CA ASP A 432 1.47 40.91 -3.37
C ASP A 432 1.88 40.91 -4.85
N SER A 433 3.10 40.48 -5.15
CA SER A 433 3.63 40.22 -6.49
C SER A 433 4.62 39.05 -6.44
N ASP A 434 4.71 38.28 -7.53
CA ASP A 434 5.74 37.24 -7.68
C ASP A 434 7.16 37.82 -7.86
N SER A 435 7.27 39.10 -8.21
CA SER A 435 8.55 39.80 -8.33
C SER A 435 8.78 40.72 -7.14
N VAL A 436 9.90 40.52 -6.44
CA VAL A 436 10.35 41.35 -5.30
C VAL A 436 10.40 42.84 -5.64
N GLU A 437 10.79 43.19 -6.88
CA GLU A 437 10.93 44.59 -7.31
C GLU A 437 9.58 45.30 -7.42
N ASN A 438 8.53 44.55 -7.77
CA ASN A 438 7.17 45.07 -7.95
C ASN A 438 6.31 44.93 -6.68
N ALA A 439 6.80 44.21 -5.68
CA ALA A 439 6.12 44.01 -4.42
C ALA A 439 6.10 45.29 -3.56
N THR A 440 5.00 45.49 -2.82
CA THR A 440 4.82 46.64 -1.93
C THR A 440 5.78 46.58 -0.74
N ASP A 441 6.37 47.72 -0.35
CA ASP A 441 7.23 47.79 0.84
C ASP A 441 6.46 47.52 2.14
N ALA A 442 7.06 46.71 3.01
CA ALA A 442 6.59 46.35 4.34
C ALA A 442 7.43 47.04 5.42
N VAL A 443 6.77 47.52 6.47
CA VAL A 443 7.44 48.14 7.63
C VAL A 443 7.44 47.20 8.82
N LEU A 444 8.63 46.69 9.16
CA LEU A 444 8.82 45.60 10.14
C LEU A 444 9.10 46.08 11.57
N THR A 445 9.01 47.39 11.82
CA THR A 445 9.34 48.02 13.12
C THR A 445 8.18 47.99 14.13
N GLY A 446 7.06 47.37 13.76
CA GLY A 446 5.84 47.31 14.59
C GLY A 446 4.70 48.21 14.12
N SER A 447 4.96 49.22 13.29
CA SER A 447 3.92 50.17 12.86
C SER A 447 2.88 49.58 11.91
N GLU A 448 3.24 48.55 11.14
CA GLU A 448 2.32 47.80 10.27
C GLU A 448 1.94 46.43 10.87
N GLY A 449 2.32 46.15 12.12
CA GLY A 449 2.17 44.86 12.77
C GLY A 449 3.52 44.22 13.09
N GLU A 450 3.47 42.99 13.58
CA GLU A 450 4.61 42.23 14.05
C GLU A 450 4.94 41.06 13.12
N VAL A 451 6.20 40.63 13.14
CA VAL A 451 6.71 39.67 12.16
C VAL A 451 6.77 38.26 12.76
N TYR A 452 6.09 37.32 12.11
CA TYR A 452 6.04 35.92 12.51
C TYR A 452 6.37 35.01 11.33
N VAL A 453 6.80 33.78 11.63
CA VAL A 453 6.71 32.65 10.73
C VAL A 453 5.37 31.99 10.98
N TYR A 454 4.60 31.80 9.92
CA TYR A 454 3.42 30.96 9.93
C TYR A 454 3.84 29.49 9.80
N GLU A 455 3.55 28.71 10.84
CA GLU A 455 3.74 27.26 10.84
C GLU A 455 2.41 26.60 10.48
N PRO A 456 2.31 25.87 9.35
CA PRO A 456 1.06 25.35 8.82
C PRO A 456 0.59 24.10 9.56
N HIS A 457 -0.65 23.68 9.29
CA HIS A 457 -1.14 22.38 9.71
C HIS A 457 -0.42 21.23 8.97
N TYR A 458 -0.07 20.16 9.70
CA TYR A 458 0.39 18.88 9.15
C TYR A 458 0.28 17.76 10.20
N TRP A 459 0.39 16.50 9.77
CA TRP A 459 0.43 15.33 10.65
C TRP A 459 1.84 14.75 10.72
N TYR A 460 2.24 14.28 11.89
CA TYR A 460 3.52 13.62 12.07
C TYR A 460 3.46 12.49 13.10
N LYS A 461 4.44 11.59 13.06
CA LYS A 461 4.74 10.64 14.13
C LYS A 461 6.16 10.11 14.03
N GLY A 462 6.72 9.70 15.15
CA GLY A 462 8.04 9.09 15.24
C GLY A 462 8.04 7.67 15.79
N VAL A 463 9.14 6.96 15.58
CA VAL A 463 9.46 5.68 16.21
C VAL A 463 10.93 5.70 16.62
N THR A 464 11.21 5.30 17.86
CA THR A 464 12.59 5.06 18.32
C THR A 464 12.89 3.56 18.27
N ASP A 465 13.71 3.16 17.30
CA ASP A 465 14.19 1.79 17.17
C ASP A 465 15.50 1.62 17.92
N VAL A 466 15.39 1.27 19.20
CA VAL A 466 16.56 1.14 20.07
C VAL A 466 17.39 -0.09 19.73
N LEU A 467 16.77 -1.17 19.23
CA LEU A 467 17.50 -2.40 18.91
C LEU A 467 18.42 -2.17 17.70
N ASN A 468 17.93 -1.45 16.68
CA ASN A 468 18.71 -1.09 15.50
C ASN A 468 19.37 0.30 15.60
N GLN A 469 19.23 0.99 16.74
CA GLN A 469 19.77 2.34 17.00
C GLN A 469 19.40 3.36 15.90
N CYS A 470 18.16 3.28 15.42
CA CYS A 470 17.62 4.15 14.37
C CYS A 470 16.44 4.96 14.90
N LEU A 471 16.18 6.10 14.25
CA LEU A 471 14.95 6.87 14.43
C LEU A 471 14.18 6.88 13.11
N TYR A 472 12.87 6.70 13.18
CA TYR A 472 11.98 6.78 12.02
C TYR A 472 10.95 7.86 12.21
N GLY A 473 10.74 8.66 11.17
CA GLY A 473 9.93 9.85 11.21
C GLY A 473 9.00 9.90 10.03
N PHE A 474 7.72 10.13 10.28
CA PHE A 474 6.69 10.12 9.26
C PHE A 474 5.96 11.45 9.28
N ILE A 475 5.80 12.06 8.11
CA ILE A 475 5.16 13.36 7.94
C ILE A 475 4.17 13.34 6.79
N SER A 476 3.01 13.94 7.01
CA SER A 476 1.94 14.09 6.01
C SER A 476 1.44 15.52 5.97
N SER A 477 1.38 16.09 4.77
CA SER A 477 0.78 17.40 4.50
C SER A 477 -0.72 17.34 4.23
N ASN A 478 -1.34 16.16 4.37
CA ASN A 478 -2.77 15.98 4.16
C ASN A 478 -3.59 16.77 5.18
N GLU A 479 -4.81 17.13 4.79
CA GLU A 479 -5.78 17.77 5.69
C GLU A 479 -6.20 16.79 6.79
N ASP A 480 -6.65 15.59 6.42
CA ASP A 480 -7.00 14.54 7.35
C ASP A 480 -5.79 13.69 7.77
N ALA A 481 -5.85 13.15 8.99
CA ALA A 481 -4.86 12.19 9.47
C ALA A 481 -4.77 10.98 8.52
N PRO A 482 -3.56 10.53 8.16
CA PRO A 482 -3.42 9.35 7.30
C PRO A 482 -4.13 8.13 7.87
N ALA A 483 -4.87 7.41 7.01
CA ALA A 483 -5.62 6.24 7.39
C ALA A 483 -4.69 5.08 7.77
N ALA A 484 -5.14 4.19 8.65
CA ALA A 484 -4.43 2.94 8.92
C ALA A 484 -4.33 2.11 7.63
N ALA A 485 -3.12 1.66 7.30
CA ALA A 485 -2.81 1.00 6.03
C ALA A 485 -3.32 -0.46 5.94
N GLY A 486 -4.60 -0.69 6.25
CA GLY A 486 -5.24 -2.01 6.19
C GLY A 486 -4.76 -3.03 7.23
N TYR A 487 -3.92 -2.62 8.18
CA TYR A 487 -3.44 -3.46 9.28
C TYR A 487 -4.25 -3.25 10.56
N THR A 488 -4.25 -4.26 11.43
CA THR A 488 -4.86 -4.19 12.76
C THR A 488 -3.79 -4.02 13.81
N SER A 489 -4.00 -3.11 14.77
CA SER A 489 -3.15 -2.97 15.95
C SER A 489 -3.99 -3.03 17.23
N VAL A 490 -3.48 -3.71 18.26
CA VAL A 490 -4.15 -3.88 19.55
C VAL A 490 -3.21 -3.47 20.68
N ARG A 491 -3.73 -2.69 21.64
CA ARG A 491 -2.98 -2.20 22.81
C ARG A 491 -3.40 -2.93 24.07
N PHE A 492 -2.43 -3.14 24.95
CA PHE A 492 -2.65 -3.65 26.30
C PHE A 492 -1.92 -2.77 27.30
N THR A 493 -2.68 -2.23 28.25
CA THR A 493 -2.18 -1.60 29.48
C THR A 493 -1.61 -2.65 30.42
N ARG A 494 -0.92 -2.23 31.49
CA ARG A 494 -0.36 -3.16 32.48
C ARG A 494 -1.45 -4.04 33.11
N GLU A 495 -2.60 -3.46 33.40
CA GLU A 495 -3.73 -4.08 34.10
C GLU A 495 -4.43 -5.15 33.24
N GLU A 496 -4.32 -5.04 31.91
CA GLU A 496 -4.88 -6.01 30.95
C GLU A 496 -3.94 -7.19 30.69
N LEU A 497 -2.70 -7.12 31.16
CA LEU A 497 -1.68 -8.14 30.95
C LEU A 497 -1.62 -9.13 32.12
N ASN A 498 -1.18 -10.35 31.80
CA ASN A 498 -0.83 -11.33 32.82
C ASN A 498 0.56 -11.02 33.38
N VAL A 499 0.60 -10.20 34.45
CA VAL A 499 1.81 -9.78 35.15
C VAL A 499 2.07 -10.65 36.38
N THR A 500 3.30 -11.16 36.51
CA THR A 500 3.77 -11.81 37.74
C THR A 500 4.80 -10.92 38.44
N GLU A 501 4.46 -10.46 39.63
CA GLU A 501 5.29 -9.56 40.42
C GLU A 501 6.53 -10.26 41.01
N GLY A 502 7.66 -9.55 41.06
CA GLY A 502 8.88 -10.02 41.73
C GLY A 502 9.60 -11.18 41.04
N ILE A 503 9.26 -11.45 39.77
CA ILE A 503 9.89 -12.47 38.91
C ILE A 503 10.39 -11.80 37.64
N GLY A 504 11.64 -12.09 37.26
CA GLY A 504 12.23 -11.70 35.99
C GLY A 504 12.50 -12.90 35.10
N ILE A 505 12.57 -12.66 33.79
CA ILE A 505 12.89 -13.67 32.78
C ILE A 505 14.36 -13.58 32.40
N ARG A 506 15.10 -14.64 32.68
CA ARG A 506 16.52 -14.76 32.34
C ARG A 506 16.71 -14.88 30.83
N LYS A 507 17.63 -14.08 30.30
CA LYS A 507 17.97 -14.09 28.87
C LYS A 507 19.13 -15.01 28.49
N ASN A 508 19.75 -15.70 29.46
CA ASN A 508 20.88 -16.60 29.17
C ASN A 508 20.43 -17.77 28.28
N THR A 509 21.31 -18.23 27.39
CA THR A 509 21.07 -19.31 26.45
C THR A 509 20.93 -20.68 27.10
N ASP A 510 21.41 -20.85 28.34
CA ASP A 510 21.35 -22.12 29.08
C ASP A 510 19.93 -22.56 29.46
N TYR A 511 18.97 -21.65 29.50
CA TYR A 511 17.57 -21.94 29.84
C TYR A 511 16.80 -22.30 28.57
N THR A 512 16.24 -23.49 28.45
CA THR A 512 15.58 -23.93 27.20
C THR A 512 14.07 -23.67 27.20
N THR A 513 13.48 -23.51 28.39
CA THR A 513 12.04 -23.27 28.57
C THR A 513 11.76 -22.00 29.38
N LEU A 514 10.52 -21.48 29.28
CA LEU A 514 10.08 -20.33 30.07
C LEU A 514 10.18 -20.57 31.58
N GLU A 515 9.80 -21.77 32.04
CA GLU A 515 9.84 -22.11 33.46
C GLU A 515 11.25 -22.11 34.01
N GLU A 516 12.23 -22.64 33.26
CA GLU A 516 13.65 -22.59 33.61
C GLU A 516 14.19 -21.14 33.66
N ALA A 517 13.67 -20.26 32.79
CA ALA A 517 14.12 -18.88 32.71
C ALA A 517 13.54 -17.98 33.81
N LYS A 518 12.47 -18.38 34.51
CA LYS A 518 11.89 -17.58 35.60
C LYS A 518 12.83 -17.54 36.80
N ASN A 519 13.10 -16.34 37.31
CA ASN A 519 13.96 -16.16 38.48
C ASN A 519 13.45 -15.04 39.39
N LYS A 520 13.65 -15.19 40.71
CA LYS A 520 13.25 -14.16 41.68
C LYS A 520 13.98 -12.85 41.41
N TYR A 521 13.23 -11.77 41.26
CA TYR A 521 13.75 -10.43 41.01
C TYR A 521 12.80 -9.37 41.60
N GLU A 522 13.00 -8.97 42.86
CA GLU A 522 12.04 -8.14 43.60
C GLU A 522 11.83 -6.73 43.00
N SER A 523 12.83 -6.18 42.32
CA SER A 523 12.75 -4.85 41.72
C SER A 523 12.00 -4.80 40.38
N GLY A 524 11.69 -5.95 39.81
CA GLY A 524 11.00 -6.04 38.52
C GLY A 524 9.95 -7.13 38.49
N SER A 525 9.26 -7.17 37.37
CA SER A 525 8.14 -8.08 37.13
C SER A 525 8.20 -8.54 35.69
N PHE A 526 7.52 -9.64 35.37
CA PHE A 526 7.39 -10.06 33.98
C PHE A 526 5.92 -10.12 33.56
N ALA A 527 5.67 -9.80 32.30
CA ALA A 527 4.38 -9.94 31.67
C ALA A 527 4.42 -11.03 30.58
N LEU A 528 3.30 -11.71 30.39
CA LEU A 528 3.10 -12.69 29.34
C LEU A 528 2.02 -12.21 28.36
N VAL A 529 2.34 -12.20 27.07
CA VAL A 529 1.50 -11.69 25.99
C VAL A 529 1.27 -12.78 24.95
N ASP A 530 0.05 -12.96 24.47
CA ASP A 530 -0.25 -13.81 23.31
C ASP A 530 0.10 -13.05 22.02
N VAL A 531 0.91 -13.66 21.15
CA VAL A 531 1.41 -13.01 19.93
C VAL A 531 0.96 -13.72 18.65
N ARG A 532 0.06 -14.71 18.75
CA ARG A 532 -0.44 -15.42 17.56
C ARG A 532 -1.10 -14.45 16.59
N ASP A 533 -0.92 -14.73 15.30
CA ASP A 533 -1.50 -13.97 14.19
C ASP A 533 -0.96 -12.53 14.01
N TYR A 534 -0.02 -12.10 14.84
CA TYR A 534 0.66 -10.80 14.73
C TYR A 534 2.07 -10.95 14.17
N LYS A 535 2.54 -9.88 13.52
CA LYS A 535 3.84 -9.84 12.85
C LYS A 535 4.89 -9.08 13.64
N GLN A 536 4.48 -8.08 14.43
CA GLN A 536 5.37 -7.32 15.31
C GLN A 536 4.74 -7.04 16.67
N VAL A 537 5.61 -6.81 17.66
CA VAL A 537 5.23 -6.44 19.03
C VAL A 537 6.09 -5.30 19.55
N ARG A 538 5.46 -4.32 20.19
CA ARG A 538 6.05 -3.25 21.00
C ARG A 538 5.82 -3.57 22.47
N PHE A 539 6.81 -3.42 23.33
CA PHE A 539 6.67 -3.71 24.77
C PHE A 539 7.67 -2.90 25.62
N PRO A 540 7.36 -2.62 26.90
CA PRO A 540 8.32 -1.99 27.81
C PRO A 540 9.61 -2.80 27.94
N GLY A 541 10.75 -2.17 27.67
CA GLY A 541 12.06 -2.82 27.72
C GLY A 541 12.73 -2.73 29.10
N PHE A 542 13.79 -3.52 29.28
CA PHE A 542 14.65 -3.44 30.46
C PHE A 542 16.12 -3.69 30.08
N ALA A 543 16.97 -2.69 30.29
CA ALA A 543 18.40 -2.84 30.09
C ALA A 543 19.03 -3.61 31.27
N SER A 544 19.38 -4.86 31.03
CA SER A 544 19.98 -5.74 32.04
C SER A 544 20.96 -6.74 31.41
N THR A 545 22.00 -7.09 32.16
CA THR A 545 22.91 -8.18 31.79
C THR A 545 22.30 -9.56 32.01
N LEU A 546 21.26 -9.68 32.85
CA LEU A 546 20.69 -10.96 33.29
C LEU A 546 19.27 -11.20 32.78
N TYR A 547 18.47 -10.14 32.69
CA TYR A 547 17.05 -10.22 32.36
C TYR A 547 16.75 -9.62 30.98
N GLY A 548 15.62 -9.99 30.40
CA GLY A 548 15.19 -9.50 29.08
C GLY A 548 13.82 -10.04 28.70
N ALA A 549 13.64 -10.34 27.42
CA ALA A 549 12.43 -10.97 26.90
C ALA A 549 12.73 -12.22 26.07
N VAL A 550 11.77 -13.15 26.00
CA VAL A 550 11.85 -14.39 25.23
C VAL A 550 10.52 -14.67 24.53
N PHE A 551 10.62 -15.18 23.30
CA PHE A 551 9.47 -15.75 22.59
C PHE A 551 9.43 -17.26 22.83
N VAL A 552 8.22 -17.79 23.02
CA VAL A 552 8.01 -19.21 23.29
C VAL A 552 6.88 -19.80 22.46
N ASP A 553 6.93 -21.10 22.22
CA ASP A 553 5.84 -21.88 21.63
C ASP A 553 4.81 -22.33 22.70
N ASP A 554 3.82 -23.10 22.28
CA ASP A 554 2.77 -23.64 23.16
C ASP A 554 3.29 -24.63 24.21
N ALA A 555 4.46 -25.23 24.00
CA ALA A 555 5.13 -26.09 24.97
C ALA A 555 5.98 -25.29 25.97
N GLY A 556 6.08 -23.97 25.82
CA GLY A 556 6.92 -23.10 26.64
C GLY A 556 8.40 -23.16 26.28
N LYS A 557 8.76 -23.74 25.13
CA LYS A 557 10.14 -23.78 24.63
C LYS A 557 10.53 -22.41 24.09
N ILE A 558 11.72 -21.94 24.44
CA ILE A 558 12.24 -20.65 23.97
C ILE A 558 12.69 -20.77 22.51
N LEU A 559 12.15 -19.88 21.66
CA LEU A 559 12.45 -19.80 20.23
C LEU A 559 13.42 -18.67 19.92
N SER A 560 13.30 -17.53 20.60
CA SER A 560 14.21 -16.39 20.44
C SER A 560 14.25 -15.54 21.70
N ARG A 561 15.22 -14.62 21.76
CA ARG A 561 15.50 -13.77 22.92
C ARG A 561 15.75 -12.35 22.49
N ILE A 562 15.24 -11.40 23.26
CA ILE A 562 15.46 -9.97 23.06
C ILE A 562 16.20 -9.42 24.26
N SER A 563 17.22 -8.62 23.99
CA SER A 563 17.96 -7.93 25.02
C SER A 563 18.48 -6.60 24.53
N VAL A 564 18.57 -5.64 25.45
CA VAL A 564 19.05 -4.30 25.19
C VAL A 564 20.04 -3.89 26.28
N SER A 565 20.90 -2.93 25.96
CA SER A 565 21.83 -2.33 26.91
C SER A 565 21.77 -0.80 26.82
N ASN A 566 22.27 -0.11 27.84
CA ASN A 566 22.41 1.35 27.80
C ASN A 566 23.34 1.81 26.66
N ALA A 567 24.23 0.93 26.15
CA ALA A 567 25.10 1.26 25.02
C ALA A 567 24.30 1.52 23.73
N ASN A 568 23.09 0.96 23.61
CA ASN A 568 22.17 1.20 22.50
C ASN A 568 21.40 2.54 22.61
N GLY A 569 21.68 3.34 23.66
CA GLY A 569 20.88 4.53 23.96
C GLY A 569 19.53 4.22 24.62
N PHE A 570 19.36 3.01 25.17
CA PHE A 570 18.16 2.65 25.93
C PHE A 570 18.18 3.26 27.32
N ILE A 571 17.07 3.88 27.72
CA ILE A 571 16.80 4.31 29.10
C ILE A 571 15.59 3.53 29.62
N ASN A 572 15.67 3.02 30.85
CA ASN A 572 14.56 2.30 31.47
C ASN A 572 13.31 3.20 31.51
N GLY A 573 12.20 2.68 30.98
CA GLY A 573 10.97 3.45 30.71
C GLY A 573 10.70 3.62 29.21
N MET A 574 11.69 3.37 28.34
CA MET A 574 11.48 3.25 26.90
C MET A 574 10.91 1.88 26.52
N TYR A 575 10.26 1.84 25.35
CA TYR A 575 9.82 0.59 24.75
C TYR A 575 10.90 -0.03 23.85
N LEU A 576 10.74 -1.31 23.56
CA LEU A 576 11.40 -2.02 22.47
C LEU A 576 10.31 -2.49 21.50
N PHE A 577 10.68 -2.72 20.24
CA PHE A 577 9.83 -3.46 19.32
C PHE A 577 10.65 -4.45 18.50
N CYS A 578 10.02 -5.53 18.06
CA CYS A 578 10.64 -6.52 17.19
C CYS A 578 9.59 -7.36 16.44
N ALA A 579 10.05 -8.09 15.44
CA ALA A 579 9.24 -9.07 14.72
C ALA A 579 8.91 -10.29 15.60
N VAL A 580 7.71 -10.84 15.40
CA VAL A 580 7.27 -12.09 16.03
C VAL A 580 7.87 -13.26 15.25
N PRO A 581 8.69 -14.13 15.88
CA PRO A 581 9.28 -15.28 15.21
C PRO A 581 8.24 -16.30 14.77
N VAL A 582 8.49 -16.98 13.65
CA VAL A 582 7.65 -18.10 13.19
C VAL A 582 7.53 -19.16 14.28
N GLY A 583 6.29 -19.57 14.58
CA GLY A 583 5.98 -20.57 15.59
C GLY A 583 5.90 -20.05 17.04
N ALA A 584 6.22 -18.78 17.29
CA ALA A 584 6.00 -18.17 18.59
C ALA A 584 4.52 -17.97 18.86
N THR A 585 4.07 -18.33 20.07
CA THR A 585 2.70 -18.11 20.51
C THR A 585 2.61 -17.13 21.67
N LYS A 586 3.71 -16.96 22.45
CA LYS A 586 3.77 -15.97 23.52
C LYS A 586 5.09 -15.21 23.56
N LEU A 587 5.03 -13.97 24.03
CA LEU A 587 6.16 -13.17 24.48
C LEU A 587 6.13 -13.07 26.01
N ALA A 588 7.25 -13.40 26.66
CA ALA A 588 7.46 -13.13 28.07
C ALA A 588 8.58 -12.09 28.23
N PHE A 589 8.30 -10.95 28.85
CA PHE A 589 9.28 -9.86 28.98
C PHE A 589 9.37 -9.32 30.40
N THR A 590 10.59 -8.95 30.81
CA THR A 590 10.87 -8.33 32.11
C THR A 590 10.83 -6.81 32.00
N PHE A 591 10.23 -6.14 32.99
CA PHE A 591 10.27 -4.69 33.13
C PHE A 591 10.53 -4.29 34.60
N LEU A 592 11.03 -3.07 34.80
CA LEU A 592 11.37 -2.55 36.14
C LEU A 592 10.16 -1.88 36.78
N ASN A 593 9.84 -2.20 38.04
CA ASN A 593 8.65 -1.66 38.70
C ASN A 593 8.73 -0.15 38.98
N SER A 594 9.94 0.41 39.03
CA SER A 594 10.15 1.85 39.22
C SER A 594 10.15 2.66 37.92
N ALA A 595 10.12 2.00 36.76
CA ALA A 595 10.04 2.68 35.47
C ALA A 595 8.57 2.83 35.03
N ALA A 596 8.29 3.84 34.21
CA ALA A 596 6.96 4.00 33.63
C ALA A 596 6.62 2.79 32.74
N PHE A 597 5.40 2.28 32.88
CA PHE A 597 4.85 1.26 31.99
C PHE A 597 3.91 1.94 31.01
N ASP A 598 4.31 2.01 29.74
CA ASP A 598 3.51 2.65 28.70
C ASP A 598 2.38 1.71 28.23
N PHE A 599 2.64 0.86 27.24
CA PHE A 599 1.73 -0.22 26.81
C PHE A 599 2.46 -1.26 25.99
N VAL A 600 1.82 -2.42 25.82
CA VAL A 600 2.18 -3.41 24.79
C VAL A 600 1.32 -3.16 23.55
N LEU A 601 1.92 -3.18 22.36
CA LEU A 601 1.21 -3.13 21.07
C LEU A 601 1.50 -4.40 20.27
N LEU A 602 0.46 -4.98 19.68
CA LEU A 602 0.59 -6.04 18.67
C LEU A 602 0.05 -5.52 17.34
N THR A 603 0.74 -5.82 16.23
CA THR A 603 0.28 -5.40 14.90
C THR A 603 0.45 -6.50 13.85
N THR A 604 -0.49 -6.55 12.91
CA THR A 604 -0.46 -7.48 11.76
C THR A 604 0.43 -6.98 10.62
N SER A 605 1.04 -5.79 10.77
CA SER A 605 1.94 -5.20 9.79
C SER A 605 3.42 -5.53 10.07
N GLU A 606 4.23 -5.54 9.01
CA GLU A 606 5.70 -5.56 9.09
C GLU A 606 6.32 -4.17 8.99
N SER A 607 5.50 -3.14 8.74
CA SER A 607 5.98 -1.78 8.54
C SER A 607 6.25 -1.10 9.88
N VAL A 608 7.37 -0.38 9.98
CA VAL A 608 7.85 0.23 11.23
C VAL A 608 6.88 1.30 11.77
N GLU A 609 6.18 2.02 10.90
CA GLU A 609 5.19 3.03 11.30
C GLU A 609 3.97 2.43 12.00
N ALA A 610 3.76 1.12 11.90
CA ALA A 610 2.66 0.43 12.59
C ALA A 610 2.94 0.24 14.10
N ILE A 611 4.19 0.45 14.54
CA ILE A 611 4.58 0.39 15.97
C ILE A 611 4.05 1.59 16.76
N GLU A 612 3.84 2.73 16.10
CA GLU A 612 3.17 3.90 16.65
C GLU A 612 2.02 4.24 15.69
N PRO A 613 0.84 3.60 15.81
CA PRO A 613 -0.21 3.71 14.80
C PRO A 613 -0.92 5.07 14.82
N ASP A 614 -0.87 5.79 15.94
CA ASP A 614 -1.58 7.06 16.09
C ASP A 614 -0.72 8.25 15.59
N TRP A 615 -1.34 9.11 14.80
CA TRP A 615 -0.74 10.36 14.34
C TRP A 615 -0.83 11.47 15.38
N VAL A 616 0.10 12.42 15.32
CA VAL A 616 0.06 13.67 16.09
C VAL A 616 -0.24 14.81 15.12
N GLU A 617 -1.18 15.66 15.50
CA GLU A 617 -1.55 16.85 14.75
C GLU A 617 -0.62 18.01 15.13
N HIS A 618 0.03 18.62 14.15
CA HIS A 618 0.58 19.96 14.31
C HIS A 618 -0.50 20.96 13.89
N THR A 619 -1.09 21.66 14.86
CA THR A 619 -2.06 22.73 14.60
C THR A 619 -1.33 24.01 14.19
N GLU A 620 -1.92 24.79 13.27
CA GLU A 620 -1.36 26.06 12.83
C GLU A 620 -0.99 26.99 14.00
N CYS A 621 0.17 27.65 13.90
CA CYS A 621 0.63 28.59 14.91
C CYS A 621 1.59 29.64 14.33
N LEU A 622 1.85 30.69 15.11
CA LEU A 622 2.77 31.76 14.74
C LEU A 622 3.95 31.80 15.69
N GLY A 623 5.17 31.67 15.13
CA GLY A 623 6.41 31.87 15.86
C GLY A 623 7.04 33.21 15.50
N GLY A 624 7.40 34.05 16.47
CA GLY A 624 8.05 35.34 16.17
C GLY A 624 9.32 35.14 15.34
N VAL A 625 9.52 35.90 14.26
CA VAL A 625 10.75 35.81 13.43
C VAL A 625 11.99 36.21 14.23
N TYR A 626 11.84 37.15 15.16
CA TYR A 626 12.95 37.69 15.93
C TYR A 626 12.91 37.24 17.39
N GLU A 627 14.07 37.27 18.04
CA GLU A 627 14.13 37.34 19.50
C GLU A 627 13.31 38.54 19.99
N ALA A 628 12.47 38.36 21.00
CA ALA A 628 11.45 39.32 21.37
C ALA A 628 12.03 40.62 21.94
N TYR A 629 11.32 41.72 21.69
CA TYR A 629 11.53 43.03 22.28
C TYR A 629 10.51 43.27 23.39
N LEU A 630 10.96 43.78 24.54
CA LEU A 630 10.11 44.13 25.67
C LEU A 630 9.92 45.65 25.72
N VAL A 631 8.66 46.08 25.64
CA VAL A 631 8.25 47.48 25.76
C VAL A 631 6.91 47.53 26.47
N ASP A 632 6.71 48.45 27.41
CA ASP A 632 5.46 48.64 28.14
C ASP A 632 4.86 47.34 28.71
N ASP A 633 5.70 46.51 29.34
CA ASP A 633 5.35 45.20 29.92
C ASP A 633 4.73 44.19 28.94
N VAL A 634 4.96 44.37 27.63
CA VAL A 634 4.55 43.42 26.58
C VAL A 634 5.72 43.00 25.69
N LEU A 635 5.70 41.74 25.26
CA LEU A 635 6.64 41.22 24.27
C LEU A 635 6.15 41.48 22.84
N ARG A 636 7.08 41.81 21.94
CA ARG A 636 6.83 42.05 20.50
C ARG A 636 7.89 41.39 19.63
N SER A 637 7.50 40.90 18.45
CA SER A 637 8.44 40.42 17.42
C SER A 637 8.58 41.48 16.32
N VAL A 638 9.59 42.35 16.43
CA VAL A 638 9.81 43.47 15.50
C VAL A 638 11.30 43.63 15.15
N SER A 639 11.55 44.25 14.01
CA SER A 639 12.89 44.58 13.49
C SER A 639 13.39 45.92 14.02
N GLY A 640 14.72 46.11 14.05
CA GLY A 640 15.35 47.40 14.33
C GLY A 640 15.54 47.69 15.82
N VAL A 641 15.33 46.70 16.68
CA VAL A 641 15.40 46.83 18.14
C VAL A 641 16.39 45.83 18.75
N SER A 642 16.90 46.14 19.95
CA SER A 642 17.66 45.17 20.74
C SER A 642 16.70 44.22 21.45
N SER A 643 16.92 42.91 21.31
CA SER A 643 16.10 41.90 21.96
C SER A 643 16.26 41.90 23.48
N VAL A 644 15.21 41.49 24.20
CA VAL A 644 15.18 41.48 25.66
C VAL A 644 16.19 40.46 26.25
N GLY A 645 16.65 40.74 27.46
CA GLY A 645 17.45 39.86 28.30
C GLY A 645 17.33 40.28 29.76
N THR A 646 17.97 39.57 30.68
CA THR A 646 17.93 39.87 32.13
C THR A 646 16.51 39.84 32.70
N ILE A 647 15.64 39.03 32.10
CA ILE A 647 14.30 38.74 32.63
C ILE A 647 14.20 37.25 32.95
N SER A 648 13.44 36.93 33.99
CA SER A 648 13.20 35.54 34.38
C SER A 648 12.17 34.90 33.45
N GLN A 649 12.14 33.56 33.39
CA GLN A 649 11.17 32.86 32.56
C GLN A 649 9.73 33.17 33.00
N SER A 650 9.48 33.21 34.31
CA SER A 650 8.17 33.58 34.86
C SER A 650 7.69 34.99 34.47
N GLN A 651 8.60 35.98 34.47
CA GLN A 651 8.29 37.34 34.01
C GLN A 651 8.02 37.37 32.50
N ALA A 652 8.84 36.68 31.71
CA ALA A 652 8.67 36.64 30.27
C ALA A 652 7.31 36.02 29.87
N VAL A 653 6.91 34.92 30.53
CA VAL A 653 5.58 34.33 30.35
C VAL A 653 4.48 35.36 30.66
N LYS A 654 4.63 36.13 31.74
CA LYS A 654 3.65 37.17 32.09
C LYS A 654 3.59 38.28 31.03
N TYR A 655 4.74 38.74 30.53
CA TYR A 655 4.80 39.77 29.48
C TYR A 655 4.26 39.28 28.13
N ALA A 656 4.41 37.99 27.80
CA ALA A 656 3.70 37.39 26.68
C ALA A 656 2.18 37.42 26.90
N GLN A 657 1.72 36.96 28.07
CA GLN A 657 0.28 36.91 28.41
C GLN A 657 -0.38 38.29 28.48
N ASN A 658 0.37 39.35 28.81
CA ASN A 658 -0.14 40.71 28.82
C ASN A 658 -0.61 41.17 27.42
N ARG A 659 -0.19 40.49 26.34
CA ARG A 659 -0.71 40.69 24.98
C ARG A 659 -2.14 40.19 24.79
N GLY A 660 -2.63 39.34 25.68
CA GLY A 660 -3.96 38.73 25.61
C GLY A 660 -3.93 37.23 25.35
N LYS A 661 -5.12 36.62 25.28
CA LYS A 661 -5.31 35.19 25.02
C LYS A 661 -4.56 34.74 23.76
N GLY A 662 -3.93 33.58 23.84
CA GLY A 662 -3.20 32.94 22.73
C GLY A 662 -1.73 33.30 22.65
N PHE A 663 -1.29 34.41 23.26
CA PHE A 663 0.13 34.76 23.31
C PHE A 663 0.87 33.99 24.41
N GLN A 664 2.04 33.47 24.05
CA GLN A 664 2.90 32.65 24.90
C GLN A 664 4.36 32.82 24.48
N LEU A 665 5.29 32.27 25.25
CA LEU A 665 6.64 32.06 24.73
C LEU A 665 6.62 30.89 23.74
N PHE A 666 7.63 30.84 22.89
CA PHE A 666 7.92 29.65 22.10
C PHE A 666 7.93 28.41 23.00
N ASP A 667 7.16 27.39 22.63
CA ASP A 667 6.99 26.19 23.42
C ASP A 667 7.90 25.05 22.93
N TRP A 668 7.90 23.93 23.66
CA TRP A 668 8.70 22.77 23.28
C TRP A 668 8.25 22.14 21.96
N GLU A 669 6.95 22.13 21.64
CA GLU A 669 6.45 21.62 20.36
C GLU A 669 7.05 22.40 19.20
N MET A 670 6.94 23.72 19.24
CA MET A 670 7.50 24.59 18.20
C MET A 670 9.03 24.40 18.08
N HIS A 671 9.74 24.19 19.19
CA HIS A 671 11.19 23.95 19.15
C HIS A 671 11.55 22.63 18.45
N LYS A 672 10.91 21.52 18.84
CA LYS A 672 11.20 20.21 18.24
C LYS A 672 10.71 20.13 16.79
N ASP A 673 9.60 20.79 16.46
CA ASP A 673 9.07 20.80 15.09
C ASP A 673 10.02 21.50 14.12
N VAL A 674 10.51 22.71 14.47
CA VAL A 674 11.47 23.42 13.64
C VAL A 674 12.79 22.64 13.54
N GLY A 675 13.24 21.99 14.62
CA GLY A 675 14.43 21.13 14.59
C GLY A 675 14.28 19.94 13.66
N ASN A 676 13.18 19.19 13.76
CA ASN A 676 12.90 18.06 12.87
C ASN A 676 12.73 18.49 11.41
N LEU A 677 12.00 19.58 11.14
CA LEU A 677 11.85 20.13 9.79
C LEU A 677 13.20 20.56 9.19
N HIS A 678 14.12 21.09 10.01
CA HIS A 678 15.47 21.41 9.54
C HIS A 678 16.20 20.15 9.08
N PHE A 679 16.17 19.09 9.90
CA PHE A 679 16.77 17.81 9.55
C PHE A 679 16.13 17.19 8.30
N PHE A 680 14.81 17.33 8.12
CA PHE A 680 14.09 16.80 6.95
C PHE A 680 14.27 17.63 5.69
N LYS A 681 14.62 18.92 5.82
CA LYS A 681 14.96 19.78 4.69
C LYS A 681 16.37 19.49 4.16
N TYR A 682 17.33 19.28 5.06
CA TYR A 682 18.75 19.25 4.71
C TYR A 682 19.40 17.87 4.76
N GLY A 683 18.77 16.87 5.39
CA GLY A 683 19.37 15.54 5.56
C GLY A 683 20.62 15.54 6.42
N ASN A 684 20.82 16.57 7.24
CA ASN A 684 22.03 16.79 8.01
C ASN A 684 21.71 17.21 9.44
N THR A 685 22.30 16.55 10.43
CA THR A 685 22.11 16.93 11.85
C THR A 685 23.05 18.04 12.33
N ASP A 686 24.00 18.50 11.51
CA ASP A 686 24.86 19.65 11.80
C ASP A 686 24.23 20.96 11.28
N SER A 687 23.25 21.50 12.02
CA SER A 687 22.51 22.70 11.58
C SER A 687 23.38 23.95 11.51
N GLN A 688 24.45 24.02 12.31
CA GLN A 688 25.43 25.09 12.24
C GLN A 688 26.38 24.94 11.04
N GLY A 689 26.73 23.71 10.67
CA GLY A 689 27.47 23.41 9.44
C GLY A 689 26.67 23.69 8.18
N VAL A 690 25.34 23.68 8.24
CA VAL A 690 24.45 24.05 7.13
C VAL A 690 24.21 25.57 7.08
N CYS A 691 23.72 26.16 8.18
CA CYS A 691 23.23 27.54 8.18
C CYS A 691 24.19 28.57 8.79
N GLY A 692 25.24 28.13 9.48
CA GLY A 692 26.13 29.00 10.28
C GLY A 692 25.59 29.29 11.67
N TYR A 693 26.36 30.01 12.49
CA TYR A 693 26.04 30.21 13.93
C TYR A 693 26.13 31.66 14.42
N GLY A 694 26.21 32.63 13.51
CA GLY A 694 26.18 34.06 13.81
C GLY A 694 27.48 34.57 14.45
N THR A 695 27.38 35.56 15.35
CA THR A 695 28.53 36.18 16.03
C THR A 695 28.49 36.02 17.56
N ASN A 696 29.59 36.31 18.24
CA ASN A 696 29.68 36.21 19.70
C ASN A 696 29.10 37.45 20.42
N ASN A 697 28.00 38.01 19.91
CA ASN A 697 27.39 39.21 20.47
C ASN A 697 25.88 39.06 20.68
N TYR A 698 25.45 39.00 21.93
CA TYR A 698 24.04 38.92 22.31
C TYR A 698 23.30 40.26 22.25
N GLN A 699 24.00 41.40 22.09
CA GLN A 699 23.46 42.77 22.12
C GLN A 699 23.16 43.37 20.72
N LYS A 700 23.03 42.54 19.69
CA LYS A 700 22.67 42.96 18.32
C LYS A 700 21.24 43.47 18.17
N VAL A 701 21.00 44.19 17.08
CA VAL A 701 19.68 44.66 16.63
C VAL A 701 19.03 43.58 15.77
N THR A 702 17.72 43.38 15.87
CA THR A 702 16.94 42.43 15.07
C THR A 702 16.70 42.92 13.63
N GLY A 703 16.51 42.01 12.69
CA GLY A 703 16.22 42.29 11.27
C GLY A 703 17.42 42.30 10.34
N LEU A 704 18.56 41.80 10.78
CA LEU A 704 19.79 41.70 10.00
C LEU A 704 19.67 40.71 8.82
N THR A 705 18.67 39.83 8.87
CA THR A 705 18.37 38.82 7.84
C THR A 705 17.12 39.15 7.02
N ASN A 706 16.54 40.35 7.14
CA ASN A 706 15.29 40.68 6.44
C ASN A 706 15.39 40.51 4.92
N ALA A 707 16.54 40.80 4.33
CA ALA A 707 16.80 40.63 2.89
C ALA A 707 16.78 39.16 2.41
N LEU A 708 16.64 38.18 3.30
CA LEU A 708 16.57 36.77 2.94
C LEU A 708 15.14 36.23 2.77
N GLY A 709 14.14 36.83 3.41
CA GLY A 709 12.81 36.21 3.48
C GLY A 709 12.88 34.83 4.14
N MET A 710 12.26 33.82 3.54
CA MET A 710 12.31 32.41 3.97
C MET A 710 13.62 31.70 3.62
N ARG A 711 14.53 32.30 2.84
CA ARG A 711 15.80 31.68 2.46
C ARG A 711 16.73 31.56 3.66
N ASP A 712 17.32 30.39 3.86
CA ASP A 712 18.25 30.16 4.96
C ASP A 712 19.62 30.76 4.67
N THR A 713 20.35 31.14 5.72
CA THR A 713 21.76 31.47 5.56
C THR A 713 22.54 30.23 5.14
N VAL A 714 23.62 30.43 4.39
CA VAL A 714 24.55 29.36 4.00
C VAL A 714 25.82 29.47 4.84
N SER A 715 26.30 28.35 5.37
CA SER A 715 27.54 28.29 6.13
C SER A 715 28.77 28.31 5.22
N TYR A 716 29.56 29.37 5.30
CA TYR A 716 30.83 29.49 4.57
C TYR A 716 31.98 28.69 5.21
N TYR A 717 31.75 28.07 6.37
CA TYR A 717 32.73 27.24 7.07
C TYR A 717 33.09 25.97 6.27
N LYS A 718 32.10 25.32 5.63
CA LYS A 718 32.32 24.13 4.79
C LYS A 718 32.87 24.45 3.38
N GLU A 719 32.51 25.58 2.78
CA GLU A 719 32.91 25.91 1.39
C GLU A 719 34.40 26.20 1.19
N LYS A 720 35.14 26.67 2.22
CA LYS A 720 36.53 27.16 2.05
C LYS A 720 37.58 26.59 3.02
N GLY A 721 37.23 25.57 3.81
CA GLY A 721 38.22 24.84 4.60
C GLY A 721 39.02 25.68 5.61
N GLY A 722 38.35 26.35 6.55
CA GLY A 722 39.00 26.71 7.83
C GLY A 722 38.92 28.16 8.34
N SER A 723 38.09 29.05 7.78
CA SER A 723 37.78 30.33 8.46
C SER A 723 36.34 30.76 8.20
N ASN A 724 35.60 31.11 9.27
CA ASN A 724 34.20 31.52 9.19
C ASN A 724 34.08 33.05 9.01
N PRO A 725 33.68 33.57 7.84
CA PRO A 725 33.44 35.00 7.62
C PRO A 725 32.27 35.56 8.45
N GLN A 726 31.39 34.72 8.98
CA GLN A 726 30.28 35.13 9.85
C GLN A 726 30.81 35.71 11.17
N ALA A 727 31.96 35.21 11.66
CA ALA A 727 32.65 35.75 12.84
C ALA A 727 33.25 37.16 12.62
N GLU A 728 33.42 37.59 11.36
CA GLU A 728 33.97 38.90 11.00
C GLU A 728 32.89 39.98 10.81
N GLY A 729 31.60 39.62 10.95
CA GLY A 729 30.49 40.57 10.75
C GLY A 729 30.37 41.04 9.29
N ALA A 730 30.78 40.21 8.33
CA ALA A 730 30.76 40.56 6.93
C ALA A 730 29.32 40.76 6.42
N TYR A 731 29.11 41.84 5.68
CA TYR A 731 27.93 42.02 4.85
C TYR A 731 28.19 41.40 3.49
N ARG A 732 27.40 40.41 3.08
CA ARG A 732 27.52 39.75 1.77
C ARG A 732 26.14 39.46 1.21
N ASP A 733 25.99 39.60 -0.11
CA ASP A 733 24.74 39.29 -0.82
C ASP A 733 23.49 39.97 -0.22
N GLY A 734 23.66 41.18 0.34
CA GLY A 734 22.58 41.92 0.98
C GLY A 734 22.25 41.51 2.42
N VAL A 735 23.03 40.62 3.03
CA VAL A 735 22.77 40.04 4.36
C VAL A 735 23.88 40.40 5.34
N ASN A 736 23.50 40.80 6.55
CA ASN A 736 24.44 40.95 7.66
C ASN A 736 24.56 39.62 8.42
N TYR A 737 25.68 38.93 8.22
CA TYR A 737 25.96 37.61 8.80
C TYR A 737 26.30 37.63 10.30
N GLN A 738 26.11 38.76 10.98
CA GLN A 738 26.03 38.79 12.45
C GLN A 738 24.85 37.97 13.00
N SER A 739 23.81 37.77 12.18
CA SER A 739 22.68 36.89 12.46
C SER A 739 22.54 35.80 11.41
N VAL A 740 21.87 34.71 11.80
CA VAL A 740 21.59 33.56 10.92
C VAL A 740 20.10 33.45 10.68
N ASN A 741 19.72 32.95 9.51
CA ASN A 741 18.33 32.67 9.18
C ASN A 741 18.16 31.16 9.04
N VAL A 742 17.28 30.58 9.84
CA VAL A 742 16.99 29.14 9.82
C VAL A 742 15.49 28.94 9.76
N LEU A 743 15.02 28.32 8.68
CA LEU A 743 13.62 28.07 8.38
C LEU A 743 12.75 29.33 8.49
N GLY A 744 13.29 30.50 8.15
CA GLY A 744 12.59 31.79 8.26
C GLY A 744 12.67 32.46 9.64
N TYR A 745 13.37 31.86 10.61
CA TYR A 745 13.62 32.48 11.91
C TYR A 745 15.01 33.10 11.97
N GLU A 746 15.07 34.38 12.34
CA GLU A 746 16.32 35.04 12.63
C GLU A 746 16.86 34.59 13.99
N ASN A 747 18.11 34.15 14.01
CA ASN A 747 18.82 33.64 15.19
C ASN A 747 18.06 32.53 15.89
N PHE A 748 17.46 31.62 15.12
CA PHE A 748 16.92 30.40 15.71
C PHE A 748 18.00 29.61 16.46
N GLN A 749 19.25 29.74 16.01
CA GLN A 749 20.45 29.29 16.69
C GLN A 749 21.45 30.44 16.81
N GLY A 750 22.22 30.45 17.91
CA GLY A 750 23.28 31.42 18.19
C GLY A 750 22.79 32.75 18.76
N ASN A 751 23.76 33.64 19.02
CA ASN A 751 23.64 34.98 19.59
C ASN A 751 22.97 35.11 20.98
N LYS A 752 21.75 34.60 21.19
CA LYS A 752 21.07 34.64 22.49
C LYS A 752 20.29 33.34 22.71
N ALA A 753 20.40 32.79 23.91
CA ALA A 753 19.55 31.67 24.31
C ALA A 753 18.12 32.15 24.56
N GLU A 754 17.13 31.28 24.41
CA GLU A 754 15.72 31.67 24.56
C GLU A 754 15.00 30.74 25.55
N TRP A 755 14.34 31.29 26.57
CA TRP A 755 13.50 30.48 27.46
C TRP A 755 12.33 29.86 26.69
N LEU A 756 12.07 28.59 26.96
CA LEU A 756 10.89 27.88 26.50
C LEU A 756 9.78 27.92 27.57
N GLN A 757 8.54 27.84 27.11
CA GLN A 757 7.36 27.61 27.94
C GLN A 757 6.85 26.17 27.77
N TYR A 758 6.03 25.72 28.73
CA TYR A 758 5.34 24.42 28.70
C TYR A 758 6.26 23.20 28.68
N VAL A 759 7.48 23.35 29.22
CA VAL A 759 8.39 22.24 29.48
C VAL A 759 9.09 22.44 30.82
N THR A 760 9.15 21.38 31.62
CA THR A 760 9.83 21.35 32.91
C THR A 760 10.59 20.05 33.05
N VAL A 761 11.84 20.12 33.51
CA VAL A 761 12.68 18.95 33.77
C VAL A 761 12.77 18.73 35.28
N ASN A 762 12.77 17.47 35.70
CA ASN A 762 12.84 17.07 37.11
C ASN A 762 11.72 17.71 37.98
N LYS A 763 10.48 17.71 37.48
CA LYS A 763 9.34 18.40 38.12
C LYS A 763 9.14 17.97 39.58
N THR A 764 9.18 16.66 39.85
CA THR A 764 8.94 16.08 41.18
C THR A 764 10.16 15.38 41.79
N ALA A 765 11.10 14.92 40.96
CA ALA A 765 12.33 14.27 41.39
C ALA A 765 13.46 14.53 40.37
N ALA A 766 14.71 14.41 40.81
CA ALA A 766 15.90 14.56 39.95
C ALA A 766 16.17 13.25 39.19
N ASP A 767 15.33 12.93 38.21
CA ASP A 767 15.32 11.66 37.47
C ASP A 767 15.39 11.81 35.94
N GLY A 768 15.69 13.02 35.44
CA GLY A 768 15.93 13.29 34.03
C GLY A 768 14.65 13.30 33.19
N ARG A 769 13.47 13.29 33.84
CA ARG A 769 12.18 13.31 33.14
C ARG A 769 11.79 14.72 32.72
N TRP A 770 11.31 14.80 31.48
CA TRP A 770 10.79 15.98 30.82
C TRP A 770 9.27 15.94 30.86
N PHE A 771 8.66 16.96 31.44
CA PHE A 771 7.22 17.13 31.54
C PHE A 771 6.83 18.23 30.56
N ILE A 772 6.13 17.85 29.50
CA ILE A 772 5.80 18.73 28.37
C ILE A 772 4.29 18.87 28.30
N THR A 773 3.80 20.10 28.40
CA THR A 773 2.37 20.40 28.25
C THR A 773 2.05 20.60 26.77
N MET A 774 1.15 19.76 26.25
CA MET A 774 0.62 19.81 24.89
C MET A 774 -0.29 21.04 24.69
N PRO A 775 -0.53 21.47 23.44
CA PRO A 775 -1.49 22.53 23.14
C PRO A 775 -2.92 22.27 23.63
N ASP A 776 -3.33 21.00 23.74
CA ASP A 776 -4.64 20.60 24.28
C ASP A 776 -4.71 20.63 25.82
N GLY A 777 -3.60 20.94 26.49
CA GLY A 777 -3.47 21.01 27.96
C GLY A 777 -3.08 19.69 28.63
N THR A 778 -2.97 18.58 27.89
CA THR A 778 -2.45 17.32 28.43
C THR A 778 -0.94 17.42 28.70
N GLU A 779 -0.42 16.61 29.62
CA GLU A 779 1.02 16.58 29.93
C GLU A 779 1.61 15.23 29.50
N ARG A 780 2.59 15.25 28.60
CA ARG A 780 3.39 14.07 28.25
C ARG A 780 4.69 14.05 29.05
N ILE A 781 5.12 12.85 29.43
CA ILE A 781 6.36 12.64 30.18
C ILE A 781 7.33 11.85 29.32
N VAL A 782 8.53 12.38 29.10
CA VAL A 782 9.58 11.72 28.32
C VAL A 782 10.79 11.50 29.21
N GLN A 783 11.27 10.26 29.23
CA GLN A 783 12.50 9.93 29.95
C GLN A 783 13.71 10.37 29.12
N GLY A 784 14.42 11.39 29.61
CA GLY A 784 15.71 11.80 29.07
C GLY A 784 16.87 11.18 29.81
N ILE A 785 18.08 11.52 29.36
CA ILE A 785 19.33 11.08 29.98
C ILE A 785 19.43 11.51 31.45
N THR A 786 19.96 10.61 32.28
CA THR A 786 20.17 10.83 33.73
C THR A 786 21.63 11.18 34.07
N VAL A 787 22.39 11.66 33.08
CA VAL A 787 23.76 12.16 33.27
C VAL A 787 23.66 13.65 33.57
N TYR A 788 23.91 14.01 34.83
CA TYR A 788 23.69 15.38 35.30
C TYR A 788 24.96 16.20 35.38
N ASN A 789 24.77 17.53 35.32
CA ASN A 789 25.81 18.53 35.53
C ASN A 789 27.00 18.40 34.56
N ALA A 790 26.78 17.80 33.40
CA ALA A 790 27.76 17.64 32.35
C ALA A 790 27.21 18.22 31.04
N ASP A 791 28.09 18.92 30.32
CA ASP A 791 27.80 19.32 28.95
C ASP A 791 27.96 18.11 28.06
N ILE A 792 26.86 17.68 27.44
CA ILE A 792 26.86 16.49 26.62
C ILE A 792 26.51 16.83 25.18
N TYR A 793 27.15 16.08 24.29
CA TYR A 793 26.72 15.95 22.90
C TYR A 793 26.05 14.59 22.76
N PRO A 794 24.78 14.54 22.34
CA PRO A 794 24.08 13.27 22.22
C PRO A 794 24.68 12.41 21.11
N THR A 795 24.81 11.11 21.38
CA THR A 795 24.92 10.10 20.31
C THR A 795 23.54 9.57 19.93
N HIS A 796 22.62 9.53 20.89
CA HIS A 796 21.27 9.03 20.72
C HIS A 796 20.24 10.01 21.27
N MET A 797 19.11 10.15 20.57
CA MET A 797 17.93 10.92 20.95
C MET A 797 16.73 9.98 21.15
N VAL A 798 15.74 10.45 21.91
CA VAL A 798 14.45 9.79 22.12
C VAL A 798 13.37 10.52 21.34
N TRP A 799 13.00 10.03 20.16
CA TRP A 799 11.86 10.56 19.41
C TRP A 799 10.52 10.15 20.01
N GLY A 800 10.30 8.84 20.20
CA GLY A 800 8.98 8.28 20.42
C GLY A 800 7.96 8.76 19.38
N ARG A 801 6.66 8.64 19.70
CA ARG A 801 5.57 9.12 18.83
C ARG A 801 5.68 10.60 18.48
N TYR A 802 6.18 11.44 19.39
CA TYR A 802 6.16 12.90 19.27
C TYR A 802 7.44 13.49 18.64
N MET A 803 8.39 12.65 18.23
CA MET A 803 9.66 13.08 17.61
C MET A 803 10.47 14.05 18.49
N ASP A 804 10.47 13.79 19.79
CA ASP A 804 11.15 14.62 20.78
C ASP A 804 12.67 14.69 20.54
N LEU A 805 13.26 15.89 20.59
CA LEU A 805 14.71 16.07 20.46
C LEU A 805 15.38 16.02 21.85
N ILE A 806 15.15 14.92 22.58
CA ILE A 806 15.65 14.72 23.95
C ILE A 806 16.79 13.71 23.94
N ALA A 807 17.93 14.06 24.54
CA ALA A 807 19.08 13.18 24.60
C ALA A 807 18.80 11.90 25.39
N ALA A 808 19.13 10.75 24.79
CA ALA A 808 19.08 9.44 25.41
C ALA A 808 20.44 8.99 25.95
N LYS A 809 21.52 9.41 25.28
CA LYS A 809 22.90 8.97 25.57
C LYS A 809 23.93 10.00 25.11
N GLU A 810 24.93 10.23 25.93
CA GLU A 810 26.10 11.06 25.67
C GLU A 810 27.15 10.36 24.78
N GLY A 811 28.17 11.11 24.34
CA GLY A 811 29.37 10.57 23.68
C GLY A 811 29.72 11.18 22.33
N GLY A 812 28.93 12.14 21.82
CA GLY A 812 29.23 12.87 20.60
C GLY A 812 30.25 14.00 20.82
N SER A 813 30.32 14.91 19.85
CA SER A 813 31.14 16.12 19.92
C SER A 813 30.54 17.26 19.08
N THR A 814 31.18 18.43 19.09
CA THR A 814 30.91 19.53 18.14
C THR A 814 31.13 19.18 16.67
N SER A 815 31.60 17.96 16.39
CA SER A 815 31.93 17.49 15.05
C SER A 815 31.43 16.07 14.81
N SER A 816 30.55 15.55 15.67
CA SER A 816 30.01 14.20 15.50
C SER A 816 28.64 13.99 16.13
N HIS A 817 27.89 13.05 15.56
CA HIS A 817 26.54 12.64 15.92
C HIS A 817 25.53 13.79 15.85
N TRP A 818 25.14 14.40 16.96
CA TRP A 818 24.04 15.39 16.99
C TRP A 818 24.49 16.85 17.08
N PHE A 819 25.80 17.13 17.16
CA PHE A 819 26.48 18.44 17.05
C PHE A 819 26.08 19.53 18.06
N ASP A 820 24.83 19.55 18.49
CA ASP A 820 24.27 20.52 19.42
C ASP A 820 24.42 20.04 20.86
N ARG A 821 24.64 20.99 21.76
CA ARG A 821 24.79 20.72 23.20
C ARG A 821 23.44 20.46 23.83
N PHE A 822 23.40 19.44 24.69
CA PHE A 822 22.29 19.17 25.58
C PHE A 822 22.76 19.31 27.04
N TYR A 823 21.89 19.75 27.94
CA TYR A 823 22.23 19.86 29.38
C TYR A 823 21.03 19.58 30.28
N VAL A 824 21.25 18.74 31.30
CA VAL A 824 20.27 18.46 32.36
C VAL A 824 20.91 18.68 33.73
N GLY A 825 20.36 19.60 34.51
CA GLY A 825 20.77 19.84 35.89
C GLY A 825 20.19 18.83 36.88
N THR A 826 20.78 18.73 38.07
CA THR A 826 20.29 17.87 39.17
C THR A 826 19.15 18.47 39.99
N GLY A 827 18.86 19.77 39.85
CA GLY A 827 17.83 20.39 40.66
C GLY A 827 16.42 20.07 40.20
N LEU A 828 15.45 20.31 41.08
CA LEU A 828 14.03 20.15 40.79
C LEU A 828 13.48 21.33 39.98
N SER A 829 12.44 21.06 39.19
CA SER A 829 11.66 22.06 38.45
C SER A 829 12.52 23.00 37.60
N ARG A 830 13.41 22.42 36.78
CA ARG A 830 14.26 23.17 35.87
C ARG A 830 13.47 23.58 34.64
N VAL A 831 13.59 24.85 34.28
CA VAL A 831 13.05 25.39 33.03
C VAL A 831 14.08 25.20 31.93
N VAL A 832 13.59 25.08 30.69
CA VAL A 832 14.43 24.81 29.53
C VAL A 832 14.67 26.10 28.76
N TYR A 833 15.89 26.31 28.30
CA TYR A 833 16.18 27.24 27.22
C TYR A 833 16.77 26.51 26.03
N ARG A 834 16.51 27.05 24.83
CA ARG A 834 17.02 26.58 23.54
C ARG A 834 18.15 27.48 23.03
N SER A 835 18.80 27.08 21.93
CA SER A 835 19.89 27.84 21.29
C SER A 835 21.09 28.03 22.23
N TYR A 836 21.99 28.96 21.93
CA TYR A 836 23.12 29.32 22.76
C TYR A 836 23.38 30.83 22.75
N TYR A 837 23.98 31.33 23.82
CA TYR A 837 24.19 32.77 24.03
C TYR A 837 25.42 33.35 23.30
N SER A 838 26.07 32.56 22.46
CA SER A 838 27.28 32.93 21.72
C SER A 838 27.40 32.05 20.47
N ALA A 839 28.18 32.51 19.49
CA ALA A 839 28.54 31.82 18.25
C ALA A 839 29.58 30.72 18.49
N TYR A 840 29.29 29.82 19.43
CA TYR A 840 30.07 28.59 19.61
C TYR A 840 29.34 27.43 18.95
N ALA A 841 30.12 26.38 18.63
CA ALA A 841 29.65 25.10 18.12
C ALA A 841 28.78 24.28 19.11
N LEU A 842 28.16 24.95 20.09
CA LEU A 842 27.35 24.38 21.16
C LEU A 842 25.85 24.56 20.90
N GLY A 843 25.45 25.65 20.22
CA GLY A 843 24.06 25.91 19.90
C GLY A 843 23.56 25.06 18.73
N GLY A 844 22.36 25.33 18.24
CA GLY A 844 21.81 24.68 17.06
C GLY A 844 20.31 24.46 17.22
N VAL A 845 19.70 23.79 16.24
CA VAL A 845 18.25 23.60 16.19
C VAL A 845 17.73 22.59 17.20
N SER A 846 18.59 21.71 17.73
CA SER A 846 18.28 20.70 18.75
C SER A 846 18.90 20.98 20.12
N CYS A 847 19.59 22.13 20.26
CA CYS A 847 20.19 22.54 21.53
C CYS A 847 19.11 22.83 22.59
N ALA A 848 19.17 22.12 23.71
CA ALA A 848 18.26 22.30 24.85
C ALA A 848 19.00 22.14 26.19
N ALA A 849 18.76 23.07 27.12
CA ALA A 849 19.44 23.09 28.41
C ALA A 849 18.49 23.44 29.57
N ALA A 850 18.54 22.60 30.61
CA ALA A 850 17.73 22.71 31.83
C ALA A 850 18.61 22.87 33.08
N SER A 851 19.30 24.02 33.19
CA SER A 851 20.25 24.31 34.28
C SER A 851 19.68 25.21 35.39
N TYR A 852 18.68 26.02 35.06
CA TYR A 852 18.17 27.08 35.93
C TYR A 852 16.73 26.81 36.37
N ASP A 853 16.32 27.42 37.49
CA ASP A 853 14.91 27.55 37.84
C ASP A 853 14.27 28.75 37.12
N SER A 854 12.94 28.82 37.15
CA SER A 854 12.15 29.86 36.46
C SER A 854 12.43 31.29 36.93
N SER A 855 13.06 31.48 38.10
CA SER A 855 13.37 32.79 38.68
C SER A 855 14.72 33.37 38.25
N SER A 856 15.56 32.55 37.62
CA SER A 856 16.90 32.95 37.20
C SER A 856 16.86 33.97 36.07
N THR A 857 17.72 34.99 36.15
CA THR A 857 17.84 36.06 35.15
C THR A 857 19.25 36.11 34.58
N SER A 858 19.38 36.28 33.27
CA SER A 858 20.69 36.42 32.60
C SER A 858 20.60 37.33 31.39
N ALA A 859 21.58 38.19 31.18
CA ALA A 859 21.65 39.05 29.98
C ALA A 859 21.78 38.25 28.67
N ASN A 860 22.28 37.02 28.80
CA ASN A 860 22.54 36.07 27.72
C ASN A 860 21.33 35.21 27.35
N ILE A 861 20.23 35.29 28.11
CA ILE A 861 19.00 34.53 27.88
C ILE A 861 17.84 35.52 27.69
N GLY A 862 17.25 35.48 26.51
CA GLY A 862 16.05 36.21 26.13
C GLY A 862 14.88 35.25 25.93
N VAL A 863 13.95 35.61 25.05
CA VAL A 863 12.77 34.82 24.70
C VAL A 863 12.33 35.09 23.27
N ARG A 864 11.45 34.24 22.75
CA ARG A 864 10.74 34.42 21.49
C ARG A 864 9.24 34.38 21.75
N LEU A 865 8.53 35.34 21.17
CA LEU A 865 7.08 35.41 21.27
C LEU A 865 6.46 34.38 20.32
N ALA A 866 5.36 33.77 20.72
CA ALA A 866 4.56 32.90 19.88
C ALA A 866 3.06 33.12 20.14
N PHE A 867 2.24 32.68 19.18
CA PHE A 867 0.80 32.77 19.27
C PHE A 867 0.14 31.46 18.80
N ARG A 868 -0.80 30.96 19.62
CA ARG A 868 -1.74 29.88 19.30
C ARG A 868 -3.16 30.40 19.49
N GLY A 869 -3.95 30.42 18.42
CA GLY A 869 -5.29 30.99 18.41
C GLY A 869 -5.86 31.05 17.01
N ILE A 870 -6.84 31.91 16.79
CA ILE A 870 -7.47 32.05 15.48
C ILE A 870 -6.57 32.88 14.57
N ILE A 871 -6.18 32.31 13.43
CA ILE A 871 -5.40 33.00 12.39
C ILE A 871 -6.35 33.39 11.25
N ARG A 872 -6.34 34.66 10.86
CA ARG A 872 -7.12 35.21 9.74
C ARG A 872 -6.19 35.76 8.67
N TRP A 873 -6.63 35.77 7.43
CA TRP A 873 -5.85 36.32 6.31
C TRP A 873 -6.56 37.53 5.70
N ALA A 874 -5.85 38.64 5.58
CA ALA A 874 -6.36 39.82 4.89
C ALA A 874 -6.31 39.63 3.36
N GLY A 875 -7.36 40.07 2.65
CA GLY A 875 -7.48 39.86 1.20
C GLY A 875 -6.61 40.76 0.32
N SER A 876 -5.98 41.79 0.87
CA SER A 876 -5.03 42.66 0.15
C SER A 876 -4.13 43.43 1.12
N VAL A 877 -2.99 43.94 0.64
CA VAL A 877 -2.10 44.80 1.42
C VAL A 877 -2.84 46.05 1.94
N ALA A 878 -3.67 46.67 1.10
CA ALA A 878 -4.46 47.85 1.49
C ALA A 878 -5.43 47.53 2.63
N ALA A 879 -6.12 46.39 2.55
CA ALA A 879 -7.02 45.93 3.61
C ALA A 879 -6.23 45.65 4.90
N PHE A 880 -5.08 44.98 4.82
CA PHE A 880 -4.22 44.70 5.97
C PHE A 880 -3.71 45.98 6.64
N LYS A 881 -3.22 46.95 5.85
CA LYS A 881 -2.73 48.24 6.37
C LYS A 881 -3.83 49.05 7.04
N ALA A 882 -5.08 48.96 6.57
CA ALA A 882 -6.23 49.65 7.17
C ALA A 882 -6.70 49.06 8.52
N ILE A 883 -6.27 47.85 8.89
CA ILE A 883 -6.61 47.26 10.19
C ILE A 883 -5.91 48.03 11.31
N ASN A 884 -6.69 48.45 12.31
CA ASN A 884 -6.17 48.96 13.57
C ASN A 884 -5.77 47.78 14.46
N GLN A 885 -4.54 47.79 14.97
CA GLN A 885 -4.10 46.82 15.96
C GLN A 885 -4.87 47.06 17.27
N ALA A 886 -5.54 46.03 17.78
CA ALA A 886 -6.10 46.04 19.11
C ALA A 886 -4.95 45.79 20.10
N ASP A 887 -4.60 46.80 20.91
CA ASP A 887 -3.60 46.64 21.97
C ASP A 887 -4.08 45.66 23.06
#